data_AF-A0A2E9IHR2-F1
#
_entry.id   AF-A0A2E9IHR2-F1
#
_cell.length_a   1.000
_cell.length_b   1.000
_cell.length_c   1.000
_cell.angle_alpha   90.00
_cell.angle_beta   90.00
_cell.angle_gamma   90.00
#
_symmetry.space_group_name_H-M   'P 1'
#
loop_
_entity.id
_entity.type
_entity.pdbx_description
1 polymer ?
#
loop_
_entity_poly.entity_id
_entity_poly.type
_entity_poly.pdbx_seq_one_letter_code
_entity_poly.pdbx_strand_id
1 'polypeptide(L)'
;MSDSDDSSEPGSVMEPMAAHRDPWKQHQLLSNVLDRYFFIGANVGGGVWPTWIVSPRHDTEIDDCLENANAYLSKLGWAAKLVQAEEWIVQIFPLPERQFPSLRFTILMWFFSALCLTLAGDYWLKGSRPSGGWFASSGFLDALIGYTLPVLLCLFIASSIQKRTAKHFNHRVGHITPLPEPSIAFWSIGLFSQASLVWPFGLFLIPTLPRMDARPWSDRKVLGWVAVTVPATLISLGMALWAIGLWLTPEYVAVTSSQNVVQGPFLVEVLGQWQMNEYITRLTWAHPFAKAGALLTFFGWISLLPIPTFPGGRIMVARTGPSEARSGSNQIFLFLIILAFAWMFDAFNGFTIWLFILALILPLLLFFGTDRRTPIILNESKGLDLQSIKNIGLVMLIAVLFALPSQVPFEIDEDWDARVFYDVNHNVTAELVDGVWNAQVTLLVTNPSSINRDWAADFDQYDDDLSGWSLIWDCDDEDQLGINGFGCGSTLPPRTQTSVYLNMTWTMNQVSPMMANFSLLTHDHGEYLTHLISVRPELDLYPASPWVLQVDEGEMKRCMKVQAKSASSLNVSFPQAVAVQDLQSRLYWIEGFSGLNASYEESPSRICLRGLDPVLLRSSELNTITLNNVSFDAGQPEIPLVAVVPERGWNITADAKLGWGFKLESGGILSTLEDACPLDSTLGIPPTSSVGQWVWDLDVRNIYKIPAVTNINNSWHIQMSDDDELKVCSENLSPLPEFEFVVERGPELVFNRYNTSHRLWSNQWMAAYDGVLLHEQGAQFEFYNSDNASIPVQLNFVGNGLEQWSIVASPNSLQTGWNTFEFTPSSSTYSTLWFEHQDGTLVIHLASYV
;
A
#
# COMPACT_ATOMS: atom_id res chain seq x y z
N MET A 1 -56.64 71.47 -11.81
CA MET A 1 -56.58 70.45 -12.89
C MET A 1 -55.78 69.30 -12.32
N SER A 2 -56.36 68.20 -11.85
CA SER A 2 -57.73 67.72 -11.73
C SER A 2 -57.71 66.64 -10.66
N ASP A 3 -58.76 66.60 -9.85
CA ASP A 3 -59.01 65.64 -8.78
C ASP A 3 -58.91 64.18 -9.22
N SER A 4 -58.53 63.33 -8.26
CA SER A 4 -59.25 62.08 -8.01
C SER A 4 -58.96 61.61 -6.59
N ASP A 5 -59.98 61.75 -5.75
CA ASP A 5 -60.19 61.03 -4.49
C ASP A 5 -59.73 59.57 -4.58
N ASP A 6 -59.10 59.06 -3.52
CA ASP A 6 -59.49 57.73 -3.07
C ASP A 6 -59.41 57.58 -1.55
N SER A 7 -60.62 57.55 -0.99
CA SER A 7 -61.08 56.89 0.23
C SER A 7 -60.03 56.29 1.18
N SER A 8 -59.75 57.02 2.26
CA SER A 8 -59.29 56.41 3.51
C SER A 8 -60.42 55.57 4.11
N GLU A 9 -60.30 54.24 4.06
CA GLU A 9 -61.15 53.34 4.85
C GLU A 9 -61.11 53.75 6.34
N PRO A 10 -62.27 53.92 6.99
CA PRO A 10 -62.33 54.25 8.40
C PRO A 10 -61.84 53.04 9.20
N GLY A 11 -60.79 53.23 10.00
CA GLY A 11 -60.31 52.22 10.94
C GLY A 11 -61.48 51.68 11.78
N SER A 12 -61.68 50.36 11.74
CA SER A 12 -62.71 49.67 12.51
C SER A 12 -62.59 50.08 13.98
N VAL A 13 -63.52 50.91 14.44
CA VAL A 13 -63.64 51.31 15.84
C VAL A 13 -63.99 50.04 16.62
N MET A 14 -62.98 49.42 17.24
CA MET A 14 -63.21 48.24 18.08
C MET A 14 -64.16 48.62 19.22
N GLU A 15 -65.21 47.80 19.43
CA GLU A 15 -66.16 48.03 20.50
C GLU A 15 -65.43 48.14 21.86
N PRO A 16 -65.74 49.20 22.65
CA PRO A 16 -65.13 49.37 23.97
C PRO A 16 -65.47 48.18 24.87
N MET A 17 -64.46 47.67 25.60
CA MET A 17 -64.67 46.57 26.55
C MET A 17 -65.69 46.99 27.62
N ALA A 18 -66.65 46.12 27.94
CA ALA A 18 -67.64 46.39 28.97
C ALA A 18 -66.94 46.64 30.32
N ALA A 19 -67.13 47.83 30.89
CA ALA A 19 -66.57 48.15 32.21
C ALA A 19 -67.24 47.27 33.28
N HIS A 20 -66.45 46.50 34.01
CA HIS A 20 -66.94 45.60 35.06
C HIS A 20 -66.69 46.20 36.44
N ARG A 21 -67.53 45.86 37.41
CA ARG A 21 -67.47 46.42 38.78
C ARG A 21 -66.23 45.97 39.58
N ASP A 22 -65.61 44.86 39.16
CA ASP A 22 -64.42 44.27 39.77
C ASP A 22 -63.25 44.24 38.75
N PRO A 23 -61.98 44.32 39.20
CA PRO A 23 -60.83 44.22 38.31
C PRO A 23 -60.81 42.86 37.62
N TRP A 24 -60.64 42.87 36.30
CA TRP A 24 -60.60 41.65 35.51
C TRP A 24 -59.43 40.77 35.93
N LYS A 25 -59.71 39.48 36.19
CA LYS A 25 -58.64 38.49 36.26
C LYS A 25 -58.02 38.32 34.87
N GLN A 26 -56.72 38.04 34.78
CA GLN A 26 -56.00 37.89 33.51
C GLN A 26 -56.70 36.93 32.53
N HIS A 27 -57.23 35.80 33.03
CA HIS A 27 -58.02 34.87 32.23
C HIS A 27 -59.30 35.48 31.66
N GLN A 28 -60.02 36.31 32.44
CA GLN A 28 -61.24 36.99 31.99
C GLN A 28 -60.91 38.08 30.96
N LEU A 29 -59.81 38.79 31.13
CA LEU A 29 -59.30 39.76 30.15
C LEU A 29 -58.99 39.12 28.81
N LEU A 30 -58.23 38.03 28.83
CA LEU A 30 -57.88 37.30 27.60
C LEU A 30 -59.11 36.69 26.93
N SER A 31 -60.06 36.17 27.70
CA SER A 31 -61.35 35.67 27.19
C SER A 31 -62.13 36.78 26.47
N ASN A 32 -62.26 37.97 27.07
CA ASN A 32 -62.99 39.09 26.45
C ASN A 32 -62.27 39.65 25.20
N VAL A 33 -60.94 39.56 25.15
CA VAL A 33 -60.17 39.92 23.95
C VAL A 33 -60.40 38.89 22.85
N LEU A 34 -60.40 37.59 23.18
CA LEU A 34 -60.68 36.52 22.21
C LEU A 34 -62.10 36.56 21.67
N ASP A 35 -63.08 36.91 22.49
CA ASP A 35 -64.50 36.96 22.10
C ASP A 35 -64.71 37.88 20.90
N ARG A 36 -63.91 38.95 20.77
CA ARG A 36 -63.94 39.86 19.62
C ARG A 36 -63.67 39.19 18.28
N TYR A 37 -62.90 38.11 18.27
CA TYR A 37 -62.42 37.44 17.07
C TYR A 37 -63.02 36.04 16.90
N PHE A 38 -63.46 35.39 17.98
CA PHE A 38 -63.99 34.03 17.99
C PHE A 38 -65.28 33.95 18.80
N PHE A 39 -66.19 33.04 18.46
CA PHE A 39 -67.24 32.64 19.40
C PHE A 39 -66.63 31.68 20.43
N ILE A 40 -66.67 32.06 21.71
CA ILE A 40 -66.12 31.25 22.81
C ILE A 40 -67.19 30.27 23.31
N GLY A 41 -66.91 28.97 23.18
CA GLY A 41 -67.80 27.89 23.65
C GLY A 41 -67.62 27.60 25.14
N ALA A 42 -66.64 26.77 25.48
CA ALA A 42 -66.36 26.35 26.86
C ALA A 42 -64.89 26.55 27.24
N ASN A 43 -64.66 26.75 28.54
CA ASN A 43 -63.32 26.77 29.12
C ASN A 43 -62.79 25.34 29.27
N VAL A 44 -61.59 25.08 28.72
CA VAL A 44 -60.91 23.79 28.89
C VAL A 44 -60.04 23.88 30.15
N GLY A 45 -60.57 23.40 31.28
CA GLY A 45 -59.81 23.31 32.52
C GLY A 45 -58.71 22.23 32.47
N GLY A 46 -57.59 22.45 33.18
CA GLY A 46 -56.57 21.41 33.43
C GLY A 46 -55.17 21.67 32.84
N GLY A 47 -54.94 22.77 32.13
CA GLY A 47 -53.64 23.16 31.58
C GLY A 47 -52.93 24.30 32.34
N VAL A 48 -51.61 24.43 32.14
CA VAL A 48 -50.79 25.55 32.68
C VAL A 48 -51.12 26.88 31.98
N TRP A 49 -51.62 26.83 30.74
CA TRP A 49 -51.95 27.99 29.92
C TRP A 49 -53.47 28.14 29.73
N PRO A 50 -54.01 29.38 29.74
CA PRO A 50 -55.42 29.65 29.45
C PRO A 50 -55.82 29.09 28.08
N THR A 51 -56.89 28.29 28.05
CA THR A 51 -57.30 27.53 26.86
C THR A 51 -58.82 27.55 26.71
N TRP A 52 -59.32 27.81 25.50
CA TRP A 52 -60.74 27.90 25.19
C TRP A 52 -61.10 27.11 23.93
N ILE A 53 -62.31 26.57 23.92
CA ILE A 53 -62.94 26.04 22.71
C ILE A 53 -63.56 27.22 21.96
N VAL A 54 -63.25 27.34 20.68
CA VAL A 54 -63.66 28.46 19.83
C VAL A 54 -64.38 27.99 18.56
N SER A 55 -65.16 28.87 17.95
CA SER A 55 -65.69 28.70 16.60
C SER A 55 -65.55 30.01 15.80
N PRO A 56 -65.49 29.96 14.46
CA PRO A 56 -65.25 31.15 13.65
C PRO A 56 -66.40 32.14 13.80
N ARG A 57 -66.07 33.43 13.91
CA ARG A 57 -67.05 34.50 14.10
C ARG A 57 -67.35 35.16 12.75
N HIS A 58 -68.63 35.19 12.36
CA HIS A 58 -69.10 35.67 11.04
C HIS A 58 -68.58 34.77 9.88
N ASP A 59 -68.90 35.05 8.61
CA ASP A 59 -68.46 34.25 7.44
C ASP A 59 -66.93 34.31 7.17
N THR A 60 -66.11 34.48 8.21
CA THR A 60 -64.65 34.54 8.14
C THR A 60 -64.03 33.18 8.43
N GLU A 61 -62.90 32.88 7.78
CA GLU A 61 -62.17 31.65 8.03
C GLU A 61 -61.51 31.67 9.43
N ILE A 62 -61.43 30.51 10.09
CA ILE A 62 -60.86 30.40 11.44
C ILE A 62 -59.38 30.83 11.50
N ASP A 63 -58.66 30.66 10.40
CA ASP A 63 -57.26 31.05 10.25
C ASP A 63 -57.10 32.58 10.24
N ASP A 64 -58.01 33.29 9.56
CA ASP A 64 -58.03 34.77 9.51
C ASP A 64 -58.42 35.36 10.88
N CYS A 65 -59.35 34.70 11.60
CA CYS A 65 -59.68 35.05 12.98
C CYS A 65 -58.44 35.01 13.89
N LEU A 66 -57.60 33.98 13.73
CA LEU A 66 -56.36 33.82 14.50
C LEU A 66 -55.32 34.88 14.15
N GLU A 67 -55.15 35.20 12.86
CA GLU A 67 -54.21 36.23 12.41
C GLU A 67 -54.58 37.60 12.99
N ASN A 68 -55.86 37.97 12.91
CA ASN A 68 -56.39 39.21 13.48
C ASN A 68 -56.27 39.26 15.01
N ALA A 69 -56.57 38.16 15.71
CA ALA A 69 -56.41 38.06 17.15
C ALA A 69 -54.94 38.22 17.57
N ASN A 70 -54.00 37.58 16.87
CA ASN A 70 -52.57 37.69 17.14
C ASN A 70 -51.99 39.08 16.80
N ALA A 71 -52.52 39.77 15.79
CA ALA A 71 -52.15 41.15 15.49
C ALA A 71 -52.46 42.12 16.65
N TYR A 72 -53.51 41.83 17.42
CA TYR A 72 -53.84 42.57 18.64
C TYR A 72 -53.08 42.05 19.88
N LEU A 73 -53.10 40.74 20.14
CA LEU A 73 -52.46 40.11 21.31
C LEU A 73 -50.95 40.35 21.36
N SER A 74 -50.28 40.38 20.21
CA SER A 74 -48.83 40.64 20.14
C SER A 74 -48.44 42.01 20.70
N LYS A 75 -49.32 43.02 20.60
CA LYS A 75 -49.12 44.35 21.19
C LYS A 75 -49.19 44.32 22.72
N LEU A 76 -49.88 43.34 23.29
CA LEU A 76 -50.02 43.12 24.73
C LEU A 76 -48.98 42.13 25.29
N GLY A 77 -48.06 41.61 24.47
CA GLY A 77 -47.09 40.60 24.87
C GLY A 77 -47.64 39.18 24.96
N TRP A 78 -48.76 38.88 24.29
CA TRP A 78 -49.40 37.56 24.27
C TRP A 78 -49.45 37.00 22.86
N ALA A 79 -49.54 35.67 22.74
CA ALA A 79 -49.81 34.98 21.50
C ALA A 79 -50.88 33.90 21.71
N ALA A 80 -51.77 33.77 20.73
CA ALA A 80 -52.76 32.71 20.61
C ALA A 80 -52.26 31.64 19.64
N LYS A 81 -52.34 30.39 20.07
CA LYS A 81 -52.09 29.19 19.27
C LYS A 81 -53.41 28.47 19.00
N LEU A 82 -53.69 28.16 17.75
CA LEU A 82 -54.82 27.38 17.29
C LEU A 82 -54.41 25.91 17.10
N VAL A 83 -55.16 25.01 17.71
CA VAL A 83 -55.01 23.56 17.60
C VAL A 83 -56.34 22.97 17.17
N GLN A 84 -56.29 22.06 16.19
CA GLN A 84 -57.47 21.34 15.71
C GLN A 84 -57.51 19.94 16.36
N ALA A 85 -58.51 19.71 17.21
CA ALA A 85 -58.84 18.39 17.73
C ALA A 85 -60.20 17.95 17.13
N GLU A 86 -61.19 17.59 17.96
CA GLU A 86 -62.59 17.45 17.51
C GLU A 86 -63.27 18.82 17.32
N GLU A 87 -62.89 19.80 18.16
CA GLU A 87 -63.30 21.20 18.09
C GLU A 87 -62.05 22.10 17.97
N TRP A 88 -62.24 23.37 17.59
CA TRP A 88 -61.13 24.32 17.51
C TRP A 88 -60.75 24.81 18.91
N ILE A 89 -59.47 24.70 19.24
CA ILE A 89 -58.96 25.07 20.56
C ILE A 89 -57.94 26.20 20.40
N VAL A 90 -58.14 27.29 21.15
CA VAL A 90 -57.18 28.40 21.25
C VAL A 90 -56.51 28.38 22.62
N GLN A 91 -55.18 28.30 22.59
CA GLN A 91 -54.31 28.36 23.76
C GLN A 91 -53.52 29.67 23.76
N ILE A 92 -53.58 30.45 24.85
CA ILE A 92 -52.83 31.70 24.98
C ILE A 92 -51.61 31.54 25.87
N PHE A 93 -50.46 32.05 25.43
CA PHE A 93 -49.21 32.06 26.19
C PHE A 93 -48.45 33.39 26.01
N PRO A 94 -47.59 33.77 26.98
CA PRO A 94 -46.85 35.02 26.90
C PRO A 94 -45.75 34.90 25.84
N LEU A 95 -45.55 35.99 25.08
CA LEU A 95 -44.45 36.07 24.13
C LEU A 95 -43.11 36.15 24.89
N PRO A 96 -42.13 35.30 24.54
CA PRO A 96 -40.87 35.27 25.26
C PRO A 96 -40.06 36.56 25.05
N GLU A 97 -39.67 37.19 26.15
CA GLU A 97 -38.88 38.43 26.16
C GLU A 97 -37.36 38.18 26.09
N ARG A 98 -36.60 39.16 25.57
CA ARG A 98 -35.12 39.20 25.58
C ARG A 98 -34.41 37.94 25.04
N GLN A 99 -35.00 37.27 24.06
CA GLN A 99 -34.43 36.04 23.49
C GLN A 99 -33.14 36.24 22.67
N PHE A 100 -32.89 37.47 22.18
CA PHE A 100 -31.73 37.73 21.32
C PHE A 100 -30.45 37.88 22.16
N PRO A 101 -29.37 37.15 21.84
CA PRO A 101 -28.11 37.32 22.53
C PRO A 101 -27.57 38.74 22.29
N SER A 102 -26.67 39.18 23.19
CA SER A 102 -25.98 40.45 22.98
C SER A 102 -25.13 40.40 21.71
N LEU A 103 -25.05 41.51 20.98
CA LEU A 103 -24.21 41.62 19.78
C LEU A 103 -22.74 41.29 20.10
N ARG A 104 -22.27 41.67 21.29
CA ARG A 104 -20.91 41.38 21.78
C ARG A 104 -20.63 39.88 21.86
N PHE A 105 -21.59 39.10 22.36
CA PHE A 105 -21.45 37.64 22.44
C PHE A 105 -21.36 37.01 21.04
N THR A 106 -22.21 37.43 20.10
CA THR A 106 -22.15 36.94 18.73
C THR A 106 -20.80 37.29 18.07
N ILE A 107 -20.33 38.53 18.19
CA ILE A 107 -19.02 38.94 17.66
C ILE A 107 -17.89 38.12 18.28
N LEU A 108 -17.94 37.87 19.58
CA LEU A 108 -16.94 37.07 20.29
C LEU A 108 -16.89 35.63 19.76
N MET A 109 -18.05 35.00 19.54
CA MET A 109 -18.13 33.65 18.98
C MET A 109 -17.59 33.60 17.55
N TRP A 110 -17.93 34.57 16.71
CA TRP A 110 -17.36 34.69 15.36
C TRP A 110 -15.84 34.82 15.38
N PHE A 111 -15.29 35.62 16.32
CA PHE A 111 -13.85 35.78 16.48
C PHE A 111 -13.15 34.47 16.90
N PHE A 112 -13.67 33.78 17.93
CA PHE A 112 -13.09 32.50 18.36
C PHE A 112 -13.22 31.41 17.29
N SER A 113 -14.36 31.36 16.58
CA SER A 113 -14.53 30.47 15.43
C SER A 113 -13.54 30.78 14.31
N ALA A 114 -13.24 32.04 14.03
CA ALA A 114 -12.21 32.41 13.05
C ALA A 114 -10.82 31.88 13.45
N LEU A 115 -10.47 31.97 14.73
CA LEU A 115 -9.21 31.46 15.25
C LEU A 115 -9.13 29.93 15.13
N CYS A 116 -10.16 29.20 15.58
CA CYS A 116 -10.20 27.73 15.45
C CYS A 116 -10.19 27.28 13.98
N LEU A 117 -10.93 27.96 13.09
CA LEU A 117 -10.90 27.69 11.64
C LEU A 117 -9.52 27.90 11.04
N THR A 118 -8.79 28.93 11.48
CA THR A 118 -7.45 29.23 10.94
C THR A 118 -6.45 28.14 11.35
N LEU A 119 -6.51 27.71 12.61
CA LEU A 119 -5.68 26.60 13.11
C LEU A 119 -6.02 25.28 12.41
N ALA A 120 -7.31 25.00 12.21
CA ALA A 120 -7.76 23.84 11.46
C ALA A 120 -7.25 23.86 10.02
N GLY A 121 -7.39 24.99 9.34
CA GLY A 121 -6.93 25.19 7.97
C GLY A 121 -5.41 25.03 7.85
N ASP A 122 -4.63 25.57 8.80
CA ASP A 122 -3.17 25.43 8.79
C ASP A 122 -2.75 23.95 8.97
N TYR A 123 -3.43 23.23 9.87
CA TYR A 123 -3.25 21.78 10.03
C TYR A 123 -3.54 21.01 8.74
N TRP A 124 -4.64 21.34 8.04
CA TRP A 124 -5.00 20.71 6.77
C TRP A 124 -4.01 20.97 5.65
N LEU A 125 -3.36 22.13 5.64
CA LEU A 125 -2.50 22.55 4.54
C LEU A 125 -1.04 22.16 4.76
N LYS A 126 -0.63 21.85 5.99
CA LYS A 126 0.77 21.66 6.36
C LYS A 126 1.53 20.64 5.49
N GLY A 127 0.90 19.53 5.13
CA GLY A 127 1.52 18.46 4.32
C GLY A 127 1.52 18.69 2.81
N SER A 128 0.57 19.48 2.29
CA SER A 128 0.28 19.64 0.85
C SER A 128 0.38 21.10 0.39
N ARG A 129 1.38 21.81 0.90
CA ARG A 129 1.57 23.24 0.63
C ARG A 129 2.69 23.46 -0.41
N PRO A 130 2.42 24.19 -1.51
CA PRO A 130 3.45 24.53 -2.50
C PRO A 130 4.63 25.31 -1.90
N SER A 131 5.80 25.22 -2.56
CA SER A 131 7.02 25.96 -2.21
C SER A 131 6.85 27.46 -2.47
N GLY A 132 6.30 28.17 -1.49
CA GLY A 132 5.91 29.59 -1.57
C GLY A 132 4.54 29.90 -1.00
N GLY A 133 3.73 28.86 -0.74
CA GLY A 133 2.36 28.96 -0.28
C GLY A 133 1.34 29.17 -1.40
N TRP A 134 0.06 29.07 -1.05
CA TRP A 134 -1.05 29.27 -2.00
C TRP A 134 -1.30 30.77 -2.27
N PHE A 135 -1.14 31.61 -1.25
CA PHE A 135 -1.35 33.05 -1.31
C PHE A 135 -0.19 33.85 -0.70
N ALA A 136 0.42 33.33 0.35
CA ALA A 136 1.48 33.95 1.12
C ALA A 136 2.49 32.90 1.59
N SER A 137 3.71 33.31 1.95
CA SER A 137 4.74 32.37 2.44
C SER A 137 4.49 31.80 3.84
N SER A 138 3.57 32.39 4.63
CA SER A 138 3.14 31.87 5.93
C SER A 138 1.93 30.94 5.83
N GLY A 139 2.02 29.74 6.41
CA GLY A 139 0.93 28.75 6.42
C GLY A 139 -0.34 29.27 7.09
N PHE A 140 -0.16 30.02 8.19
CA PHE A 140 -1.26 30.68 8.89
C PHE A 140 -2.01 31.68 8.00
N LEU A 141 -1.31 32.46 7.17
CA LEU A 141 -1.95 33.41 6.25
C LEU A 141 -2.65 32.71 5.10
N ASP A 142 -2.07 31.63 4.58
CA ASP A 142 -2.72 30.77 3.58
C ASP A 142 -4.01 30.16 4.11
N ALA A 143 -4.01 29.65 5.34
CA ALA A 143 -5.19 29.12 6.00
C ALA A 143 -6.25 30.21 6.26
N LEU A 144 -5.82 31.42 6.64
CA LEU A 144 -6.72 32.53 6.86
C LEU A 144 -7.44 32.96 5.57
N ILE A 145 -6.68 33.16 4.49
CA ILE A 145 -7.20 33.64 3.19
C ILE A 145 -7.92 32.54 2.44
N GLY A 146 -7.35 31.34 2.40
CA GLY A 146 -7.81 30.22 1.60
C GLY A 146 -8.90 29.37 2.23
N TYR A 147 -9.01 29.35 3.56
CA TYR A 147 -9.97 28.49 4.26
C TYR A 147 -10.92 29.28 5.15
N THR A 148 -10.39 30.09 6.07
CA THR A 148 -11.19 30.76 7.11
C THR A 148 -12.10 31.85 6.56
N LEU A 149 -11.56 32.79 5.78
CA LEU A 149 -12.33 33.90 5.21
C LEU A 149 -13.45 33.41 4.27
N PRO A 150 -13.22 32.45 3.35
CA PRO A 150 -14.28 31.87 2.53
C PRO A 150 -15.40 31.23 3.36
N VAL A 151 -15.07 30.41 4.37
CA VAL A 151 -16.07 29.76 5.23
C VAL A 151 -16.92 30.81 5.97
N LEU A 152 -16.27 31.79 6.61
CA LEU A 152 -16.97 32.84 7.36
C LEU A 152 -17.82 33.73 6.45
N LEU A 153 -17.33 34.05 5.24
CA LEU A 153 -18.08 34.81 4.25
C LEU A 153 -19.35 34.06 3.83
N CYS A 154 -19.24 32.77 3.52
CA CYS A 154 -20.39 31.92 3.19
C CYS A 154 -21.40 31.84 4.34
N LEU A 155 -20.94 31.68 5.59
CA LEU A 155 -21.80 31.70 6.78
C LEU A 155 -22.51 33.06 6.96
N PHE A 156 -21.81 34.16 6.67
CA PHE A 156 -22.39 35.51 6.79
C PHE A 156 -23.46 35.74 5.72
N ILE A 157 -23.21 35.30 4.49
CA ILE A 157 -24.18 35.32 3.38
C ILE A 157 -25.40 34.48 3.74
N ALA A 158 -25.21 33.24 4.20
CA ALA A 158 -26.29 32.34 4.63
C ALA A 158 -27.12 32.98 5.75
N SER A 159 -26.48 33.58 6.77
CA SER A 159 -27.15 34.27 7.85
C SER A 159 -27.96 35.48 7.36
N SER A 160 -27.44 36.23 6.40
CA SER A 160 -28.10 37.41 5.85
C SER A 160 -29.30 37.03 4.99
N ILE A 161 -29.19 35.97 4.18
CA ILE A 161 -30.29 35.42 3.38
C ILE A 161 -31.40 34.90 4.29
N GLN A 162 -31.07 34.09 5.31
CA GLN A 162 -32.04 33.59 6.28
C GLN A 162 -32.85 34.72 6.93
N LYS A 163 -32.16 35.79 7.36
CA LYS A 163 -32.79 36.95 7.99
C LYS A 163 -33.66 37.75 7.01
N ARG A 164 -33.21 37.88 5.75
CA ARG A 164 -33.97 38.57 4.69
C ARG A 164 -35.25 37.79 4.35
N THR A 165 -35.16 36.47 4.21
CA THR A 165 -36.31 35.60 3.97
C THR A 165 -37.29 35.62 5.14
N ALA A 166 -36.80 35.55 6.38
CA ALA A 166 -37.66 35.69 7.56
C ALA A 166 -38.39 37.04 7.61
N LYS A 167 -37.67 38.14 7.31
CA LYS A 167 -38.25 39.49 7.26
C LYS A 167 -39.32 39.62 6.18
N HIS A 168 -39.17 38.95 5.04
CA HIS A 168 -40.19 38.91 3.99
C HIS A 168 -41.52 38.33 4.48
N PHE A 169 -41.48 37.39 5.43
CA PHE A 169 -42.66 36.84 6.09
C PHE A 169 -43.05 37.57 7.38
N ASN A 170 -42.56 38.81 7.61
CA ASN A 170 -42.78 39.57 8.85
C ASN A 170 -42.27 38.89 10.13
N HIS A 171 -41.32 37.97 10.01
CA HIS A 171 -40.69 37.28 11.14
C HIS A 171 -39.29 37.81 11.42
N ARG A 172 -38.94 37.88 12.71
CA ARG A 172 -37.59 38.24 13.15
C ARG A 172 -36.84 36.98 13.58
N VAL A 173 -35.70 36.74 12.94
CA VAL A 173 -34.77 35.65 13.24
C VAL A 173 -33.39 36.23 13.58
N GLY A 174 -32.64 35.51 14.41
CA GLY A 174 -31.29 35.88 14.81
C GLY A 174 -30.24 35.61 13.73
N HIS A 175 -28.99 35.96 14.02
CA HIS A 175 -27.88 35.60 13.14
C HIS A 175 -27.38 34.19 13.44
N ILE A 176 -26.73 33.57 12.44
CA ILE A 176 -25.95 32.34 12.65
C ILE A 176 -24.78 32.71 13.55
N THR A 177 -24.59 31.93 14.61
CA THR A 177 -23.49 32.10 15.55
C THR A 177 -22.64 30.82 15.47
N PRO A 178 -21.53 30.82 14.72
CA PRO A 178 -20.66 29.66 14.64
C PRO A 178 -20.09 29.37 16.03
N LEU A 179 -20.06 28.10 16.40
CA LEU A 179 -19.48 27.64 17.65
C LEU A 179 -18.10 27.06 17.34
N PRO A 180 -17.03 27.55 17.99
CA PRO A 180 -15.68 27.02 17.79
C PRO A 180 -15.61 25.58 18.26
N GLU A 181 -14.80 24.78 17.57
CA GLU A 181 -14.51 23.42 17.97
C GLU A 181 -13.46 23.43 19.11
N PRO A 182 -13.75 22.78 20.26
CA PRO A 182 -12.89 22.84 21.44
C PRO A 182 -11.60 22.02 21.33
N SER A 183 -11.58 20.90 20.60
CA SER A 183 -10.40 20.02 20.48
C SER A 183 -9.21 20.71 19.83
N ILE A 184 -9.43 21.49 18.77
CA ILE A 184 -8.39 22.28 18.08
C ILE A 184 -7.84 23.37 19.00
N ALA A 185 -8.71 24.00 19.79
CA ALA A 185 -8.29 24.97 20.78
C ALA A 185 -7.42 24.31 21.87
N PHE A 186 -7.83 23.15 22.41
CA PHE A 186 -7.07 22.41 23.42
C PHE A 186 -5.75 21.82 22.88
N TRP A 187 -5.75 21.36 21.63
CA TRP A 187 -4.55 20.93 20.92
C TRP A 187 -3.55 22.09 20.76
N SER A 188 -4.02 23.28 20.38
CA SER A 188 -3.16 24.45 20.17
C SER A 188 -2.42 24.91 21.44
N ILE A 189 -2.95 24.58 22.62
CA ILE A 189 -2.31 24.87 23.92
C ILE A 189 -1.62 23.64 24.54
N GLY A 190 -1.46 22.56 23.77
CA GLY A 190 -0.74 21.35 24.17
C GLY A 190 -1.47 20.42 25.14
N LEU A 191 -2.79 20.60 25.35
CA LEU A 191 -3.56 19.71 26.23
C LEU A 191 -4.00 18.41 25.56
N PHE A 192 -4.16 18.40 24.23
CA PHE A 192 -4.54 17.22 23.44
C PHE A 192 -3.47 16.85 22.41
N SER A 193 -3.36 15.55 22.10
CA SER A 193 -2.50 15.03 21.04
C SER A 193 -3.14 15.19 19.66
N GLN A 194 -2.34 15.09 18.60
CA GLN A 194 -2.83 15.13 17.20
C GLN A 194 -3.88 14.05 16.92
N ALA A 195 -3.74 12.85 17.50
CA ALA A 195 -4.71 11.76 17.38
C ALA A 195 -6.10 12.09 17.97
N SER A 196 -6.22 13.16 18.76
CA SER A 196 -7.50 13.62 19.31
C SER A 196 -8.29 14.52 18.35
N LEU A 197 -7.71 14.91 17.20
CA LEU A 197 -8.30 15.82 16.21
C LEU A 197 -9.23 15.12 15.23
N VAL A 198 -10.19 14.34 15.72
CA VAL A 198 -11.15 13.59 14.87
C VAL A 198 -12.17 14.51 14.18
N TRP A 199 -12.35 15.74 14.67
CA TRP A 199 -13.19 16.76 14.06
C TRP A 199 -12.33 17.86 13.43
N PRO A 200 -11.96 17.76 12.15
CA PRO A 200 -10.83 18.51 11.62
C PRO A 200 -11.24 19.90 11.08
N PHE A 201 -12.48 20.34 11.28
CA PHE A 201 -13.09 21.48 10.60
C PHE A 201 -12.99 22.83 11.32
N GLY A 202 -12.54 22.88 12.58
CA GLY A 202 -12.47 24.14 13.36
C GLY A 202 -13.81 24.72 13.83
N LEU A 203 -14.94 24.19 13.37
CA LEU A 203 -16.30 24.56 13.79
C LEU A 203 -17.02 23.36 14.38
N PHE A 204 -17.69 23.51 15.52
CA PHE A 204 -18.50 22.44 16.10
C PHE A 204 -19.94 22.45 15.57
N LEU A 205 -20.61 23.60 15.63
CA LEU A 205 -22.01 23.77 15.22
C LEU A 205 -22.25 25.18 14.68
N ILE A 206 -23.31 25.33 13.88
CA ILE A 206 -23.73 26.61 13.29
C ILE A 206 -25.17 26.99 13.69
N PRO A 207 -25.49 27.09 15.00
CA PRO A 207 -26.84 27.40 15.42
C PRO A 207 -27.24 28.83 15.05
N THR A 208 -28.52 29.02 14.73
CA THR A 208 -29.15 30.34 14.75
C THR A 208 -29.51 30.70 16.20
N LEU A 209 -29.08 31.86 16.69
CA LEU A 209 -29.40 32.33 18.05
C LEU A 209 -30.26 33.61 18.01
N PRO A 210 -31.46 33.64 18.64
CA PRO A 210 -32.07 32.55 19.41
C PRO A 210 -32.44 31.35 18.54
N ARG A 211 -32.43 30.16 19.15
CA ARG A 211 -32.82 28.91 18.50
C ARG A 211 -34.20 29.09 17.88
N MET A 212 -34.34 28.74 16.59
CA MET A 212 -35.61 28.90 15.88
C MET A 212 -36.73 28.03 16.48
N ASP A 213 -36.41 26.94 17.18
CA ASP A 213 -37.44 26.10 17.83
C ASP A 213 -38.08 26.76 19.05
N ALA A 214 -37.37 27.70 19.69
CA ALA A 214 -37.85 28.45 20.85
C ALA A 214 -38.64 29.71 20.45
N ARG A 215 -38.87 29.92 19.15
CA ARG A 215 -39.59 31.07 18.60
C ARG A 215 -40.98 30.65 18.15
N PRO A 216 -42.02 31.48 18.40
CA PRO A 216 -43.33 31.26 17.81
C PRO A 216 -43.28 31.59 16.31
N TRP A 217 -43.77 30.67 15.49
CA TRP A 217 -43.94 30.82 14.05
C TRP A 217 -45.41 30.96 13.72
N SER A 218 -45.78 31.86 12.79
CA SER A 218 -47.19 32.03 12.41
C SER A 218 -47.75 30.75 11.81
N ASP A 219 -47.12 30.29 10.72
CA ASP A 219 -47.57 29.16 9.92
C ASP A 219 -46.41 28.20 9.60
N ARG A 220 -46.76 26.94 9.30
CA ARG A 220 -45.81 25.89 8.85
C ARG A 220 -45.02 26.26 7.60
N LYS A 221 -45.64 27.00 6.67
CA LYS A 221 -45.02 27.46 5.43
C LYS A 221 -43.79 28.35 5.68
N VAL A 222 -43.90 29.30 6.60
CA VAL A 222 -42.82 30.24 6.92
C VAL A 222 -41.65 29.50 7.56
N LEU A 223 -41.93 28.61 8.50
CA LEU A 223 -40.92 27.77 9.15
C LEU A 223 -40.14 26.95 8.12
N GLY A 224 -40.82 26.30 7.17
CA GLY A 224 -40.21 25.48 6.13
C GLY A 224 -39.26 26.27 5.23
N TRP A 225 -39.71 27.41 4.67
CA TRP A 225 -38.87 28.23 3.79
C TRP A 225 -37.65 28.81 4.50
N VAL A 226 -37.82 29.32 5.73
CA VAL A 226 -36.69 29.86 6.49
C VAL A 226 -35.71 28.76 6.90
N ALA A 227 -36.21 27.56 7.23
CA ALA A 227 -35.35 26.42 7.56
C ALA A 227 -34.49 25.94 6.37
N VAL A 228 -35.05 25.85 5.16
CA VAL A 228 -34.29 25.41 3.96
C VAL A 228 -33.18 26.38 3.57
N THR A 229 -33.35 27.69 3.83
CA THR A 229 -32.42 28.71 3.32
C THR A 229 -30.96 28.49 3.72
N VAL A 230 -30.68 28.12 4.97
CA VAL A 230 -29.30 27.93 5.46
C VAL A 230 -28.62 26.74 4.77
N PRO A 231 -29.13 25.49 4.84
CA PRO A 231 -28.47 24.37 4.18
C PRO A 231 -28.36 24.55 2.65
N ALA A 232 -29.38 25.11 2.00
CA ALA A 232 -29.34 25.34 0.56
C ALA A 232 -28.26 26.35 0.15
N THR A 233 -28.06 27.41 0.94
CA THR A 233 -27.01 28.41 0.69
C THR A 233 -25.60 27.86 0.98
N LEU A 234 -25.43 27.07 2.03
CA LEU A 234 -24.15 26.43 2.34
C LEU A 234 -23.75 25.41 1.27
N ILE A 235 -24.69 24.58 0.83
CA ILE A 235 -24.43 23.60 -0.23
C ILE A 235 -24.08 24.30 -1.53
N SER A 236 -24.89 25.27 -1.98
CA SER A 236 -24.63 25.96 -3.26
C SER A 236 -23.30 26.72 -3.28
N LEU A 237 -22.98 27.47 -2.22
CA LEU A 237 -21.70 28.17 -2.11
C LEU A 237 -20.52 27.19 -1.91
N GLY A 238 -20.73 26.11 -1.16
CA GLY A 238 -19.74 25.05 -0.98
C GLY A 238 -19.39 24.35 -2.30
N MET A 239 -20.38 24.04 -3.14
CA MET A 239 -20.17 23.51 -4.48
C MET A 239 -19.39 24.47 -5.38
N ALA A 240 -19.67 25.77 -5.28
CA ALA A 240 -18.91 26.77 -6.02
C ALA A 240 -17.43 26.81 -5.58
N LEU A 241 -17.16 26.71 -4.27
CA LEU A 241 -15.80 26.65 -3.74
C LEU A 241 -15.07 25.34 -4.09
N TRP A 242 -15.77 24.21 -4.17
CA TRP A 242 -15.23 22.97 -4.73
C TRP A 242 -14.78 23.17 -6.17
N ALA A 243 -15.65 23.70 -7.04
CA ALA A 243 -15.33 23.91 -8.44
C ALA A 243 -14.15 24.87 -8.64
N ILE A 244 -14.14 26.00 -7.93
CA ILE A 244 -13.03 26.97 -8.00
C ILE A 244 -11.75 26.35 -7.42
N GLY A 245 -11.85 25.63 -6.30
CA GLY A 245 -10.71 24.99 -5.64
C GLY A 245 -10.04 23.97 -6.55
N LEU A 246 -10.79 23.01 -7.07
CA LEU A 246 -10.25 21.97 -7.97
C LEU A 246 -9.68 22.56 -9.27
N TRP A 247 -10.28 23.65 -9.78
CA TRP A 247 -9.76 24.35 -10.95
C TRP A 247 -8.43 25.07 -10.69
N LEU A 248 -8.21 25.56 -9.46
CA LEU A 248 -6.97 26.20 -9.04
C LEU A 248 -5.90 25.22 -8.55
N THR A 249 -6.27 23.96 -8.27
CA THR A 249 -5.31 22.93 -7.86
C THR A 249 -4.41 22.55 -9.04
N PRO A 250 -3.08 22.65 -8.88
CA PRO A 250 -2.14 22.22 -9.91
C PRO A 250 -2.05 20.69 -9.99
N GLU A 251 -1.45 20.21 -11.07
CA GLU A 251 -1.26 18.77 -11.31
C GLU A 251 -0.30 18.11 -10.32
N TYR A 252 0.63 18.87 -9.71
CA TYR A 252 1.54 18.33 -8.73
C TYR A 252 1.89 19.34 -7.63
N VAL A 253 1.89 18.87 -6.38
CA VAL A 253 2.43 19.57 -5.21
C VAL A 253 3.20 18.57 -4.38
N ALA A 254 4.45 18.90 -4.04
CA ALA A 254 5.27 18.03 -3.20
C ALA A 254 4.64 17.89 -1.81
N VAL A 255 4.28 16.64 -1.45
CA VAL A 255 3.80 16.29 -0.12
C VAL A 255 4.98 16.09 0.82
N THR A 256 4.95 16.73 2.00
CA THR A 256 6.06 16.68 2.97
C THR A 256 5.74 15.91 4.24
N SER A 257 4.46 15.62 4.50
CA SER A 257 4.01 14.89 5.67
C SER A 257 2.60 14.36 5.46
N SER A 258 2.19 13.38 6.26
CA SER A 258 0.81 12.92 6.36
C SER A 258 -0.17 14.11 6.56
N GLN A 259 -1.31 14.03 5.90
CA GLN A 259 -2.26 15.13 5.74
C GLN A 259 -3.69 14.64 5.59
N ASN A 260 -4.65 15.53 5.87
CA ASN A 260 -6.06 15.25 5.61
C ASN A 260 -6.39 15.46 4.12
N VAL A 261 -6.89 14.40 3.50
CA VAL A 261 -7.43 14.40 2.14
C VAL A 261 -8.94 14.52 2.21
N VAL A 262 -9.51 15.33 1.33
CA VAL A 262 -10.97 15.47 1.21
C VAL A 262 -11.51 14.55 0.14
N GLN A 263 -12.67 13.98 0.41
CA GLN A 263 -13.45 13.25 -0.57
C GLN A 263 -14.65 14.11 -1.01
N GLY A 264 -14.94 14.13 -2.30
CA GLY A 264 -15.99 14.96 -2.86
C GLY A 264 -17.38 14.47 -2.42
N PRO A 265 -18.38 15.37 -2.25
CA PRO A 265 -19.77 14.93 -2.26
C PRO A 265 -20.16 14.40 -3.64
N PHE A 266 -21.25 13.64 -3.73
CA PHE A 266 -21.68 12.90 -4.92
C PHE A 266 -21.56 13.68 -6.24
N LEU A 267 -22.07 14.92 -6.32
CA LEU A 267 -21.99 15.68 -7.57
C LEU A 267 -20.55 16.08 -7.92
N VAL A 268 -19.71 16.39 -6.93
CA VAL A 268 -18.31 16.74 -7.15
C VAL A 268 -17.53 15.53 -7.62
N GLU A 269 -17.77 14.35 -7.04
CA GLU A 269 -17.18 13.09 -7.50
C GLU A 269 -17.53 12.79 -8.96
N VAL A 270 -18.83 12.82 -9.29
CA VAL A 270 -19.29 12.53 -10.67
C VAL A 270 -18.72 13.51 -11.68
N LEU A 271 -18.71 14.82 -11.36
CA LEU A 271 -18.17 15.83 -12.28
C LEU A 271 -16.63 15.81 -12.33
N GLY A 272 -15.98 15.57 -11.20
CA GLY A 272 -14.52 15.50 -11.09
C GLY A 272 -13.95 14.37 -11.93
N GLN A 273 -14.46 13.16 -11.75
CA GLN A 273 -14.08 11.98 -12.54
C GLN A 273 -14.39 12.14 -14.03
N TRP A 274 -15.44 12.88 -14.39
CA TRP A 274 -15.82 13.09 -15.79
C TRP A 274 -15.01 14.18 -16.50
N GLN A 275 -14.69 15.27 -15.80
CA GLN A 275 -14.12 16.46 -16.41
C GLN A 275 -12.60 16.61 -16.20
N MET A 276 -12.04 16.03 -15.13
CA MET A 276 -10.64 16.22 -14.76
C MET A 276 -9.86 14.91 -14.88
N ASN A 277 -8.75 14.97 -15.63
CA ASN A 277 -7.72 13.94 -15.53
C ASN A 277 -7.11 13.99 -14.13
N GLU A 278 -6.74 12.83 -13.59
CA GLU A 278 -6.03 12.77 -12.31
C GLU A 278 -6.80 13.45 -11.15
N TYR A 279 -8.14 13.31 -11.16
CA TYR A 279 -9.00 13.88 -10.12
C TYR A 279 -8.60 13.43 -8.70
N ILE A 280 -8.30 12.14 -8.53
CA ILE A 280 -7.94 11.56 -7.22
C ILE A 280 -6.63 12.15 -6.70
N THR A 281 -5.60 12.29 -7.54
CA THR A 281 -4.33 12.93 -7.17
C THR A 281 -4.52 14.41 -6.83
N ARG A 282 -5.35 15.13 -7.58
CA ARG A 282 -5.70 16.54 -7.26
C ARG A 282 -6.42 16.69 -5.91
N LEU A 283 -7.13 15.68 -5.43
CA LEU A 283 -7.75 15.72 -4.09
C LEU A 283 -6.70 15.68 -2.97
N THR A 284 -5.60 14.95 -3.16
CA THR A 284 -4.52 14.79 -2.18
C THR A 284 -3.91 16.12 -1.74
N TRP A 285 -3.69 17.05 -2.69
CA TRP A 285 -3.16 18.39 -2.44
C TRP A 285 -4.12 19.51 -2.84
N ALA A 286 -5.42 19.26 -2.66
CA ALA A 286 -6.45 20.20 -3.09
C ALA A 286 -6.26 21.61 -2.51
N HIS A 287 -6.49 22.62 -3.37
CA HIS A 287 -6.45 24.02 -3.01
C HIS A 287 -7.35 24.31 -1.78
N PRO A 288 -6.96 25.24 -0.87
CA PRO A 288 -7.72 25.56 0.34
C PRO A 288 -9.23 25.80 0.15
N PHE A 289 -9.64 26.34 -1.00
CA PHE A 289 -11.05 26.52 -1.35
C PHE A 289 -11.83 25.22 -1.48
N ALA A 290 -11.24 24.15 -2.03
CA ALA A 290 -11.90 22.84 -2.09
C ALA A 290 -12.13 22.30 -0.67
N LYS A 291 -11.13 22.47 0.21
CA LYS A 291 -11.19 22.13 1.64
C LYS A 291 -12.29 22.92 2.37
N ALA A 292 -12.44 24.22 2.08
CA ALA A 292 -13.54 25.05 2.58
C ALA A 292 -14.91 24.62 2.02
N GLY A 293 -14.95 24.25 0.73
CA GLY A 293 -16.13 23.69 0.07
C GLY A 293 -16.61 22.43 0.76
N ALA A 294 -15.70 21.49 1.05
CA ALA A 294 -15.97 20.24 1.76
C ALA A 294 -16.68 20.48 3.10
N LEU A 295 -16.17 21.40 3.92
CA LEU A 295 -16.79 21.79 5.19
C LEU A 295 -18.22 22.30 4.98
N LEU A 296 -18.42 23.23 4.05
CA LEU A 296 -19.72 23.88 3.83
C LEU A 296 -20.77 22.91 3.30
N THR A 297 -20.40 22.05 2.35
CA THR A 297 -21.29 21.00 1.82
C THR A 297 -21.64 19.99 2.88
N PHE A 298 -20.67 19.58 3.71
CA PHE A 298 -20.88 18.62 4.78
C PHE A 298 -21.81 19.17 5.87
N PHE A 299 -21.55 20.37 6.38
CA PHE A 299 -22.43 21.03 7.36
C PHE A 299 -23.82 21.32 6.80
N GLY A 300 -23.91 21.70 5.53
CA GLY A 300 -25.18 21.90 4.84
C GLY A 300 -25.99 20.60 4.74
N TRP A 301 -25.34 19.49 4.41
CA TRP A 301 -25.97 18.17 4.32
C TRP A 301 -26.43 17.64 5.68
N ILE A 302 -25.57 17.69 6.71
CA ILE A 302 -25.91 17.28 8.09
C ILE A 302 -27.12 18.08 8.59
N SER A 303 -27.18 19.38 8.27
CA SER A 303 -28.30 20.24 8.67
C SER A 303 -29.64 19.85 8.03
N LEU A 304 -29.64 19.11 6.90
CA LEU A 304 -30.85 18.63 6.22
C LEU A 304 -31.38 17.30 6.79
N LEU A 305 -30.60 16.61 7.62
CA LEU A 305 -31.05 15.40 8.28
C LEU A 305 -32.31 15.71 9.13
N PRO A 306 -33.32 14.82 9.13
CA PRO A 306 -34.62 15.03 9.79
C PRO A 306 -34.55 14.88 11.32
N ILE A 307 -33.62 15.60 11.95
CA ILE A 307 -33.33 15.53 13.38
C ILE A 307 -34.01 16.71 14.09
N PRO A 308 -34.56 16.49 15.29
CA PRO A 308 -35.04 17.58 16.13
C PRO A 308 -34.02 18.70 16.26
N THR A 309 -34.48 19.96 16.25
CA THR A 309 -33.67 21.19 16.31
C THR A 309 -32.86 21.55 15.07
N PHE A 310 -32.63 20.60 14.17
CA PHE A 310 -31.95 20.87 12.90
C PHE A 310 -32.92 21.46 11.88
N PRO A 311 -32.41 22.19 10.85
CA PRO A 311 -33.23 22.63 9.73
C PRO A 311 -34.06 21.51 9.10
N GLY A 312 -33.49 20.32 8.88
CA GLY A 312 -34.18 19.15 8.35
C GLY A 312 -35.38 18.71 9.20
N GLY A 313 -35.25 18.68 10.52
CA GLY A 313 -36.37 18.39 11.42
C GLY A 313 -37.48 19.46 11.36
N ARG A 314 -37.12 20.73 11.20
CA ARG A 314 -38.12 21.82 11.01
C ARG A 314 -38.83 21.71 9.66
N ILE A 315 -38.12 21.28 8.62
CA ILE A 315 -38.69 21.02 7.30
C ILE A 315 -39.67 19.83 7.38
N MET A 316 -39.32 18.78 8.12
CA MET A 316 -40.21 17.64 8.37
C MET A 316 -41.49 18.11 9.09
N VAL A 317 -41.36 18.84 10.20
CA VAL A 317 -42.51 19.41 10.93
C VAL A 317 -43.35 20.34 10.06
N ALA A 318 -42.72 21.16 9.23
CA ALA A 318 -43.43 22.01 8.28
C ALA A 318 -44.29 21.14 7.34
N ARG A 319 -43.71 20.09 6.73
CA ARG A 319 -44.39 19.26 5.71
C ARG A 319 -45.48 18.35 6.27
N THR A 320 -45.22 17.63 7.37
CA THR A 320 -46.15 16.60 7.89
C THR A 320 -46.98 17.09 9.08
N GLY A 321 -46.62 18.23 9.68
CA GLY A 321 -47.25 18.76 10.89
C GLY A 321 -46.60 18.22 12.18
N PRO A 322 -46.73 18.95 13.30
CA PRO A 322 -46.04 18.63 14.54
C PRO A 322 -46.54 17.34 15.20
N SER A 323 -47.83 17.02 15.09
CA SER A 323 -48.43 15.80 15.66
C SER A 323 -47.86 14.51 15.02
N GLU A 324 -47.76 14.52 13.70
CA GLU A 324 -47.28 13.40 12.91
C GLU A 324 -45.75 13.32 12.90
N ALA A 325 -45.04 14.44 12.64
CA ALA A 325 -43.58 14.47 12.63
C ALA A 325 -42.97 13.99 13.95
N ARG A 326 -43.63 14.28 15.08
CA ARG A 326 -43.18 13.95 16.44
C ARG A 326 -43.91 12.74 17.04
N SER A 327 -44.53 11.91 16.21
CA SER A 327 -45.15 10.66 16.67
C SER A 327 -44.09 9.63 17.09
N GLY A 328 -44.36 8.83 18.12
CA GLY A 328 -43.41 7.82 18.59
C GLY A 328 -43.01 6.83 17.50
N SER A 329 -43.95 6.45 16.63
CA SER A 329 -43.69 5.56 15.48
C SER A 329 -42.74 6.19 14.47
N ASN A 330 -42.94 7.46 14.08
CA ASN A 330 -42.05 8.15 13.15
C ASN A 330 -40.67 8.38 13.76
N GLN A 331 -40.57 8.65 15.06
CA GLN A 331 -39.28 8.81 15.74
C GLN A 331 -38.49 7.49 15.83
N ILE A 332 -39.17 6.36 16.10
CA ILE A 332 -38.56 5.02 16.03
C ILE A 332 -38.10 4.72 14.60
N PHE A 333 -38.93 5.03 13.59
CA PHE A 333 -38.57 4.85 12.18
C PHE A 333 -37.35 5.68 11.79
N LEU A 334 -37.29 6.96 12.17
CA LEU A 334 -36.11 7.81 11.96
C LEU A 334 -34.87 7.27 12.66
N PHE A 335 -35.00 6.77 13.88
CA PHE A 335 -33.91 6.13 14.60
C PHE A 335 -33.37 4.90 13.84
N LEU A 336 -34.25 4.03 13.35
CA LEU A 336 -33.85 2.86 12.54
C LEU A 336 -33.18 3.27 11.22
N ILE A 337 -33.71 4.29 10.53
CA ILE A 337 -33.08 4.85 9.32
C ILE A 337 -31.67 5.35 9.62
N ILE A 338 -31.48 6.10 10.70
CA ILE A 338 -30.17 6.65 11.05
C ILE A 338 -29.20 5.54 11.43
N LEU A 339 -29.66 4.47 12.10
CA LEU A 339 -28.83 3.31 12.38
C LEU A 339 -28.42 2.59 11.08
N ALA A 340 -29.32 2.47 10.11
CA ALA A 340 -29.01 1.92 8.79
C ALA A 340 -28.00 2.80 8.03
N PHE A 341 -28.14 4.13 8.07
CA PHE A 341 -27.15 5.05 7.52
C PHE A 341 -25.81 4.95 8.24
N ALA A 342 -25.81 4.85 9.57
CA ALA A 342 -24.58 4.67 10.34
C ALA A 342 -23.85 3.39 9.93
N TRP A 343 -24.59 2.30 9.64
CA TRP A 343 -24.00 1.08 9.08
C TRP A 343 -23.48 1.29 7.66
N MET A 344 -24.25 1.93 6.77
CA MET A 344 -23.85 2.20 5.37
C MET A 344 -22.61 3.11 5.26
N PHE A 345 -22.46 4.07 6.18
CA PHE A 345 -21.33 4.99 6.27
C PHE A 345 -20.18 4.46 7.15
N ASP A 346 -20.22 3.17 7.50
CA ASP A 346 -19.20 2.48 8.32
C ASP A 346 -18.86 3.19 9.64
N ALA A 347 -19.88 3.76 10.28
CA ALA A 347 -19.72 4.52 11.53
C ALA A 347 -19.23 3.67 12.71
N PHE A 348 -19.31 2.34 12.61
CA PHE A 348 -18.97 1.39 13.68
C PHE A 348 -17.60 0.72 13.50
N ASN A 349 -16.88 1.04 12.43
CA ASN A 349 -15.57 0.47 12.13
C ASN A 349 -14.48 1.51 12.38
N GLY A 350 -13.82 1.41 13.54
CA GLY A 350 -12.80 2.38 13.97
C GLY A 350 -13.37 3.72 14.48
N PHE A 351 -12.50 4.73 14.57
CA PHE A 351 -12.85 6.07 15.02
C PHE A 351 -13.15 6.99 13.83
N THR A 352 -14.38 6.91 13.30
CA THR A 352 -14.82 7.75 12.18
C THR A 352 -15.58 9.00 12.65
N ILE A 353 -15.68 10.02 11.78
CA ILE A 353 -16.49 11.21 12.07
C ILE A 353 -17.97 10.88 12.31
N TRP A 354 -18.47 9.84 11.66
CA TRP A 354 -19.87 9.43 11.76
C TRP A 354 -20.25 9.03 13.19
N LEU A 355 -19.31 8.50 13.97
CA LEU A 355 -19.52 8.20 15.39
C LEU A 355 -19.82 9.47 16.21
N PHE A 356 -19.12 10.58 15.95
CA PHE A 356 -19.38 11.87 16.61
C PHE A 356 -20.72 12.46 16.21
N ILE A 357 -21.07 12.35 14.93
CA ILE A 357 -22.37 12.77 14.41
C ILE A 357 -23.48 11.95 15.08
N LEU A 358 -23.32 10.63 15.19
CA LEU A 358 -24.27 9.75 15.87
C LEU A 358 -24.41 10.11 17.36
N ALA A 359 -23.29 10.39 18.05
CA ALA A 359 -23.29 10.81 19.45
C ALA A 359 -24.02 12.16 19.67
N LEU A 360 -24.02 13.04 18.68
CA LEU A 360 -24.79 14.29 18.71
C LEU A 360 -26.29 14.07 18.42
N ILE A 361 -26.59 13.23 17.43
CA ILE A 361 -27.96 13.03 16.92
C ILE A 361 -28.82 12.20 17.86
N LEU A 362 -28.26 11.12 18.42
CA LEU A 362 -29.00 10.18 19.24
C LEU A 362 -29.68 10.85 20.45
N PRO A 363 -29.01 11.68 21.26
CA PRO A 363 -29.67 12.42 22.34
C PRO A 363 -30.77 13.35 21.84
N LEU A 364 -30.56 14.02 20.69
CA LEU A 364 -31.57 14.93 20.13
C LEU A 364 -32.84 14.19 19.73
N LEU A 365 -32.72 13.00 19.14
CA LEU A 365 -33.87 12.15 18.83
C LEU A 365 -34.55 11.60 20.07
N LEU A 366 -33.79 11.11 21.06
CA LEU A 366 -34.36 10.51 22.26
C LEU A 366 -35.07 11.54 23.16
N PHE A 367 -34.45 12.70 23.39
CA PHE A 367 -34.98 13.69 24.32
C PHE A 367 -35.91 14.71 23.67
N PHE A 368 -35.64 15.12 22.42
CA PHE A 368 -36.44 16.13 21.73
C PHE A 368 -37.32 15.54 20.63
N GLY A 369 -37.14 14.28 20.23
CA GLY A 369 -37.88 13.67 19.12
C GLY A 369 -39.38 13.56 19.34
N THR A 370 -39.82 13.24 20.55
CA THR A 370 -41.24 13.08 20.90
C THR A 370 -41.88 14.37 21.44
N ASP A 371 -41.10 15.45 21.59
CA ASP A 371 -41.62 16.72 22.07
C ASP A 371 -42.42 17.45 20.98
N ARG A 372 -43.75 17.41 21.11
CA ARG A 372 -44.70 18.10 20.23
C ARG A 372 -44.74 19.62 20.44
N ARG A 373 -44.13 20.15 21.51
CA ARG A 373 -44.16 21.59 21.82
C ARG A 373 -43.14 22.38 21.00
N THR A 374 -42.19 21.71 20.35
CA THR A 374 -41.09 22.32 19.61
C THR A 374 -41.05 21.85 18.14
N PRO A 375 -40.98 22.75 17.15
CA PRO A 375 -41.06 24.21 17.25
C PRO A 375 -42.47 24.71 17.61
N ILE A 376 -42.56 25.92 18.16
CA ILE A 376 -43.84 26.56 18.52
C ILE A 376 -44.49 27.12 17.24
N ILE A 377 -45.59 26.53 16.81
CA ILE A 377 -46.37 26.97 15.64
C ILE A 377 -47.72 27.49 16.14
N LEU A 378 -48.08 28.72 15.75
CA LEU A 378 -49.31 29.38 16.18
C LEU A 378 -50.52 28.80 15.44
N ASN A 379 -50.42 28.57 14.13
CA ASN A 379 -51.45 27.91 13.35
C ASN A 379 -50.99 26.50 12.91
N GLU A 380 -51.35 25.48 13.69
CA GLU A 380 -50.98 24.09 13.37
C GLU A 380 -51.83 23.49 12.24
N SER A 381 -53.11 23.88 12.17
CA SER A 381 -54.07 23.37 11.18
C SER A 381 -53.75 23.83 9.77
N LYS A 382 -53.30 25.08 9.60
CA LYS A 382 -53.00 25.64 8.28
C LYS A 382 -51.85 24.87 7.62
N GLY A 383 -52.21 24.15 6.56
CA GLY A 383 -51.30 23.35 5.74
C GLY A 383 -50.37 24.22 4.89
N LEU A 384 -49.40 23.58 4.25
CA LEU A 384 -48.75 24.21 3.10
C LEU A 384 -49.62 24.02 1.85
N ASP A 385 -49.63 25.03 0.99
CA ASP A 385 -50.14 24.86 -0.38
C ASP A 385 -49.33 23.79 -1.12
N LEU A 386 -50.00 23.04 -2.00
CA LEU A 386 -49.40 21.91 -2.73
C LEU A 386 -48.13 22.32 -3.49
N GLN A 387 -48.10 23.54 -4.03
CA GLN A 387 -46.94 24.09 -4.73
C GLN A 387 -45.75 24.29 -3.79
N SER A 388 -45.96 24.89 -2.61
CA SER A 388 -44.91 25.04 -1.60
C SER A 388 -44.40 23.71 -1.06
N ILE A 389 -45.28 22.71 -0.86
CA ILE A 389 -44.87 21.35 -0.48
C ILE A 389 -43.92 20.75 -1.53
N LYS A 390 -44.31 20.84 -2.81
CA LYS A 390 -43.50 20.33 -3.93
C LYS A 390 -42.16 21.05 -4.04
N ASN A 391 -42.16 22.38 -3.99
CA ASN A 391 -40.95 23.18 -4.15
C ASN A 391 -39.95 22.95 -3.00
N ILE A 392 -40.41 22.98 -1.75
CA ILE A 392 -39.56 22.68 -0.59
C ILE A 392 -39.03 21.25 -0.66
N GLY A 393 -39.89 20.29 -1.02
CA GLY A 393 -39.50 18.90 -1.19
C GLY A 393 -38.45 18.70 -2.28
N LEU A 394 -38.60 19.36 -3.43
CA LEU A 394 -37.66 19.30 -4.54
C LEU A 394 -36.31 19.91 -4.19
N VAL A 395 -36.29 21.10 -3.58
CA VAL A 395 -35.04 21.76 -3.14
C VAL A 395 -34.31 20.89 -2.12
N MET A 396 -35.05 20.32 -1.15
CA MET A 396 -34.47 19.40 -0.17
C MET A 396 -33.89 18.15 -0.85
N LEU A 397 -34.63 17.52 -1.77
CA LEU A 397 -34.18 16.32 -2.47
C LEU A 397 -32.90 16.58 -3.28
N ILE A 398 -32.89 17.65 -4.07
CA ILE A 398 -31.71 18.03 -4.87
C ILE A 398 -30.52 18.31 -3.96
N ALA A 399 -30.73 19.05 -2.87
CA ALA A 399 -29.66 19.38 -1.93
C ALA A 399 -29.09 18.14 -1.23
N VAL A 400 -29.93 17.22 -0.76
CA VAL A 400 -29.50 15.96 -0.12
C VAL A 400 -28.76 15.06 -1.11
N LEU A 401 -29.24 14.96 -2.36
CA LEU A 401 -28.63 14.11 -3.37
C LEU A 401 -27.28 14.65 -3.84
N PHE A 402 -27.21 15.95 -4.17
CA PHE A 402 -25.98 16.55 -4.70
C PHE A 402 -24.89 16.66 -3.64
N ALA A 403 -25.27 16.99 -2.40
CA ALA A 403 -24.33 17.10 -1.29
C ALA A 403 -24.14 15.80 -0.51
N LEU A 404 -24.63 14.66 -1.03
CA LEU A 404 -24.46 13.36 -0.38
C LEU A 404 -22.96 13.11 -0.17
N PRO A 405 -22.47 13.03 1.07
CA PRO A 405 -21.06 12.84 1.34
C PRO A 405 -20.62 11.42 0.96
N SER A 406 -19.32 11.24 0.71
CA SER A 406 -18.72 9.91 0.57
C SER A 406 -18.79 9.12 1.88
N GLN A 407 -18.52 7.81 1.80
CA GLN A 407 -18.46 6.93 2.96
C GLN A 407 -17.46 7.44 4.01
N VAL A 408 -16.31 7.92 3.53
CA VAL A 408 -15.25 8.54 4.32
C VAL A 408 -15.06 9.97 3.80
N PRO A 409 -15.73 10.99 4.38
CA PRO A 409 -15.72 12.37 3.85
C PRO A 409 -14.33 13.03 3.86
N PHE A 410 -13.47 12.56 4.74
CA PHE A 410 -12.06 12.92 4.80
C PHE A 410 -11.30 11.80 5.51
N GLU A 411 -10.03 11.66 5.16
CA GLU A 411 -9.13 10.65 5.72
C GLU A 411 -7.73 11.22 5.88
N ILE A 412 -6.96 10.64 6.79
CA ILE A 412 -5.53 10.90 6.89
C ILE A 412 -4.84 10.01 5.88
N ASP A 413 -4.01 10.61 5.03
CA ASP A 413 -3.14 9.89 4.10
C ASP A 413 -1.97 9.28 4.89
N GLU A 414 -2.18 8.08 5.42
CA GLU A 414 -1.17 7.35 6.19
C GLU A 414 -0.08 6.78 5.28
N ASP A 415 -0.46 6.34 4.08
CA ASP A 415 0.42 5.76 3.06
C ASP A 415 1.11 6.83 2.17
N TRP A 416 1.15 8.08 2.63
CA TRP A 416 1.70 9.20 1.86
C TRP A 416 3.18 8.99 1.47
N ASP A 417 3.93 8.24 2.28
CA ASP A 417 5.32 7.81 2.05
C ASP A 417 5.45 6.29 1.90
N ALA A 418 4.44 5.62 1.35
CA ALA A 418 4.56 4.20 1.01
C ALA A 418 5.71 3.91 0.01
N ARG A 419 6.21 2.67 0.05
CA ARG A 419 7.25 2.14 -0.86
C ARG A 419 6.68 1.83 -2.23
N VAL A 420 7.56 1.70 -3.22
CA VAL A 420 7.18 1.25 -4.57
C VAL A 420 6.83 -0.24 -4.51
N PHE A 421 5.77 -0.62 -5.21
CA PHE A 421 5.35 -2.00 -5.32
C PHE A 421 5.70 -2.56 -6.70
N TYR A 422 6.35 -3.73 -6.71
CA TYR A 422 6.73 -4.45 -7.93
C TYR A 422 5.88 -5.71 -8.07
N ASP A 423 5.11 -5.80 -9.15
CA ASP A 423 4.36 -7.00 -9.54
C ASP A 423 5.07 -7.67 -10.72
N VAL A 424 5.59 -8.87 -10.50
CA VAL A 424 6.46 -9.59 -11.43
C VAL A 424 5.87 -10.94 -11.79
N ASN A 425 5.86 -11.28 -13.08
CA ASN A 425 5.49 -12.63 -13.48
C ASN A 425 6.64 -13.61 -13.23
N HIS A 426 6.51 -14.42 -12.18
CA HIS A 426 7.53 -15.41 -11.78
C HIS A 426 7.72 -16.58 -12.75
N ASN A 427 6.72 -16.89 -13.58
CA ASN A 427 6.77 -18.04 -14.48
C ASN A 427 6.46 -17.61 -15.91
N VAL A 428 7.46 -17.67 -16.78
CA VAL A 428 7.38 -17.24 -18.17
C VAL A 428 7.60 -18.43 -19.10
N THR A 429 6.81 -18.52 -20.15
CA THR A 429 6.96 -19.52 -21.20
C THR A 429 7.72 -18.93 -22.38
N ALA A 430 8.78 -19.61 -22.82
CA ALA A 430 9.48 -19.28 -24.05
C ALA A 430 8.80 -19.98 -25.22
N GLU A 431 8.41 -19.20 -26.22
CA GLU A 431 7.71 -19.66 -27.42
C GLU A 431 8.65 -19.66 -28.62
N LEU A 432 8.48 -20.62 -29.53
CA LEU A 432 9.26 -20.71 -30.75
C LEU A 432 8.60 -19.90 -31.87
N VAL A 433 9.15 -18.73 -32.21
CA VAL A 433 8.65 -17.84 -33.26
C VAL A 433 9.72 -17.67 -34.33
N ASP A 434 9.37 -17.95 -35.59
CA ASP A 434 10.28 -17.86 -36.75
C ASP A 434 11.60 -18.66 -36.59
N GLY A 435 11.55 -19.76 -35.82
CA GLY A 435 12.71 -20.63 -35.59
C GLY A 435 13.64 -20.15 -34.47
N VAL A 436 13.29 -19.09 -33.74
CA VAL A 436 14.02 -18.57 -32.57
C VAL A 436 13.12 -18.61 -31.34
N TRP A 437 13.66 -19.03 -30.20
CA TRP A 437 12.92 -19.03 -28.95
C TRP A 437 12.92 -17.64 -28.33
N ASN A 438 11.74 -17.12 -28.01
CA ASN A 438 11.55 -15.81 -27.42
C ASN A 438 10.74 -15.94 -26.13
N ALA A 439 11.14 -15.19 -25.10
CA ALA A 439 10.39 -15.04 -23.86
C ALA A 439 10.30 -13.57 -23.49
N GLN A 440 9.22 -13.19 -22.81
CA GLN A 440 9.00 -11.83 -22.35
C GLN A 440 8.61 -11.84 -20.87
N VAL A 441 9.44 -11.22 -20.03
CA VAL A 441 9.11 -11.00 -18.62
C VAL A 441 8.47 -9.62 -18.49
N THR A 442 7.31 -9.56 -17.85
CA THR A 442 6.61 -8.29 -17.59
C THR A 442 6.80 -7.89 -16.14
N LEU A 443 7.17 -6.62 -15.93
CA LEU A 443 7.32 -6.00 -14.62
C LEU A 443 6.37 -4.80 -14.55
N LEU A 444 5.40 -4.85 -13.64
CA LEU A 444 4.51 -3.73 -13.34
C LEU A 444 4.99 -3.05 -12.06
N VAL A 445 5.30 -1.76 -12.18
CA VAL A 445 5.79 -0.94 -11.07
C VAL A 445 4.71 0.07 -10.69
N THR A 446 4.29 0.04 -9.43
CA THR A 446 3.23 0.90 -8.92
C THR A 446 3.76 1.78 -7.80
N ASN A 447 3.51 3.08 -7.90
CA ASN A 447 3.75 4.02 -6.80
C ASN A 447 2.42 4.28 -6.05
N PRO A 448 2.16 3.58 -4.92
CA PRO A 448 0.96 3.81 -4.13
C PRO A 448 1.00 5.11 -3.32
N SER A 449 2.18 5.72 -3.18
CA SER A 449 2.40 6.87 -2.31
C SER A 449 1.87 8.18 -2.89
N SER A 450 1.85 9.20 -2.05
CA SER A 450 1.48 10.57 -2.42
C SER A 450 2.68 11.44 -2.81
N ILE A 451 3.87 10.84 -2.90
CA ILE A 451 5.13 11.49 -3.31
C ILE A 451 5.73 10.81 -4.54
N ASN A 452 6.67 11.49 -5.17
CA ASN A 452 7.43 10.90 -6.26
C ASN A 452 8.36 9.83 -5.69
N ARG A 453 8.43 8.67 -6.37
CA ARG A 453 9.27 7.56 -5.96
C ARG A 453 10.20 7.12 -7.08
N ASP A 454 11.47 7.05 -6.75
CA ASP A 454 12.48 6.48 -7.63
C ASP A 454 12.38 4.97 -7.57
N TRP A 455 12.47 4.32 -8.72
CA TRP A 455 12.47 2.88 -8.85
C TRP A 455 13.52 2.48 -9.88
N ALA A 456 14.11 1.30 -9.70
CA ALA A 456 14.98 0.71 -10.70
C ALA A 456 14.88 -0.81 -10.61
N ALA A 457 15.03 -1.47 -11.76
CA ALA A 457 15.03 -2.91 -11.86
C ALA A 457 16.04 -3.37 -12.93
N ASP A 458 16.76 -4.45 -12.63
CA ASP A 458 17.62 -5.15 -13.58
C ASP A 458 17.65 -6.64 -13.26
N PHE A 459 18.16 -7.47 -14.17
CA PHE A 459 18.41 -8.89 -13.87
C PHE A 459 19.83 -9.06 -13.29
N ASP A 460 20.10 -10.20 -12.65
CA ASP A 460 21.45 -10.57 -12.24
C ASP A 460 22.31 -10.85 -13.48
N GLN A 461 23.22 -9.93 -13.79
CA GLN A 461 24.09 -10.02 -14.96
C GLN A 461 25.17 -11.10 -14.83
N TYR A 462 25.40 -11.63 -13.63
CA TYR A 462 26.40 -12.65 -13.34
C TYR A 462 25.80 -14.06 -13.28
N ASP A 463 24.52 -14.20 -13.61
CA ASP A 463 23.82 -15.48 -13.61
C ASP A 463 24.17 -16.30 -14.88
N ASP A 464 24.88 -17.40 -14.70
CA ASP A 464 25.31 -18.27 -15.79
C ASP A 464 24.15 -18.97 -16.52
N ASP A 465 22.97 -19.12 -15.88
CA ASP A 465 21.77 -19.68 -16.51
C ASP A 465 21.26 -18.79 -17.67
N LEU A 466 21.66 -17.52 -17.70
CA LEU A 466 21.30 -16.56 -18.75
C LEU A 466 22.28 -16.54 -19.93
N SER A 467 23.40 -17.25 -19.89
CA SER A 467 24.47 -17.22 -20.91
C SER A 467 24.01 -17.54 -22.35
N GLY A 468 22.93 -18.33 -22.50
CA GLY A 468 22.33 -18.65 -23.81
C GLY A 468 21.31 -17.64 -24.33
N TRP A 469 20.91 -16.67 -23.50
CA TRP A 469 19.88 -15.67 -23.80
C TRP A 469 20.49 -14.31 -24.08
N SER A 470 20.00 -13.64 -25.12
CA SER A 470 20.23 -12.22 -25.35
C SER A 470 19.05 -11.44 -24.77
N LEU A 471 19.34 -10.65 -23.73
CA LEU A 471 18.36 -9.89 -22.96
C LEU A 471 18.37 -8.42 -23.37
N ILE A 472 17.19 -7.87 -23.64
CA ILE A 472 16.99 -6.46 -23.97
C ILE A 472 15.82 -5.92 -23.16
N TRP A 473 16.06 -4.86 -22.42
CA TRP A 473 15.02 -4.11 -21.73
C TRP A 473 14.26 -3.20 -22.70
N ASP A 474 12.94 -3.22 -22.61
CA ASP A 474 12.02 -2.25 -23.18
C ASP A 474 11.41 -1.44 -22.04
N CYS A 475 11.98 -0.25 -21.81
CA CYS A 475 11.67 0.57 -20.64
C CYS A 475 10.53 1.59 -20.87
N ASP A 476 9.93 1.66 -22.06
CA ASP A 476 8.89 2.65 -22.39
C ASP A 476 9.27 4.10 -22.00
N ASP A 477 10.49 4.54 -22.40
CA ASP A 477 11.12 5.83 -22.05
C ASP A 477 11.46 6.04 -20.55
N GLU A 478 11.37 5.00 -19.70
CA GLU A 478 11.75 5.02 -18.28
C GLU A 478 13.18 4.48 -18.05
N ASP A 479 14.18 5.13 -18.64
CA ASP A 479 15.60 4.71 -18.64
C ASP A 479 16.55 5.70 -17.93
N GLN A 480 16.00 6.61 -17.12
CA GLN A 480 16.76 7.68 -16.46
C GLN A 480 17.60 7.19 -15.27
N LEU A 481 17.12 6.14 -14.59
CA LEU A 481 17.77 5.49 -13.45
C LEU A 481 18.03 4.03 -13.80
N GLY A 482 18.99 3.42 -13.12
CA GLY A 482 19.32 2.02 -13.31
C GLY A 482 20.17 1.48 -12.17
N ILE A 483 20.22 0.17 -12.05
CA ILE A 483 21.08 -0.52 -11.08
C ILE A 483 22.48 -0.58 -11.71
N ASN A 484 23.46 0.11 -11.11
CA ASN A 484 24.82 0.27 -11.66
C ASN A 484 24.87 0.79 -13.12
N GLY A 485 23.86 1.55 -13.56
CA GLY A 485 23.77 2.09 -14.92
C GLY A 485 23.16 1.14 -15.95
N PHE A 486 22.57 0.03 -15.50
CA PHE A 486 21.85 -0.95 -16.32
C PHE A 486 20.40 -1.13 -15.85
N GLY A 487 19.59 -1.79 -16.67
CA GLY A 487 18.17 -2.02 -16.39
C GLY A 487 17.26 -0.87 -16.81
N CYS A 488 16.04 -0.89 -16.27
CA CYS A 488 15.07 0.21 -16.38
C CYS A 488 14.91 0.90 -15.03
N GLY A 489 14.56 2.17 -15.05
CA GLY A 489 14.30 2.92 -13.83
C GLY A 489 14.04 4.39 -14.10
N SER A 490 13.21 4.98 -13.26
CA SER A 490 12.82 6.38 -13.37
C SER A 490 12.15 6.83 -12.07
N THR A 491 11.64 8.06 -12.08
CA THR A 491 10.86 8.63 -10.98
C THR A 491 9.37 8.54 -11.31
N LEU A 492 8.63 7.68 -10.61
CA LEU A 492 7.19 7.54 -10.74
C LEU A 492 6.44 8.64 -9.99
N PRO A 493 5.51 9.37 -10.63
CA PRO A 493 4.59 10.29 -9.97
C PRO A 493 3.66 9.60 -8.96
N PRO A 494 2.99 10.35 -8.06
CA PRO A 494 2.13 9.78 -7.03
C PRO A 494 0.92 9.06 -7.62
N ARG A 495 0.56 7.90 -7.07
CA ARG A 495 -0.60 7.09 -7.50
C ARG A 495 -0.61 6.75 -8.99
N THR A 496 0.57 6.57 -9.57
CA THR A 496 0.76 6.14 -10.95
C THR A 496 1.42 4.76 -11.01
N GLN A 497 1.39 4.16 -12.19
CA GLN A 497 2.02 2.88 -12.47
C GLN A 497 2.66 2.92 -13.85
N THR A 498 3.72 2.16 -14.05
CA THR A 498 4.37 1.92 -15.34
C THR A 498 4.66 0.44 -15.51
N SER A 499 4.77 -0.01 -16.76
CA SER A 499 5.09 -1.40 -17.09
C SER A 499 6.30 -1.44 -18.00
N VAL A 500 7.29 -2.25 -17.64
CA VAL A 500 8.48 -2.48 -18.45
C VAL A 500 8.63 -3.96 -18.77
N TYR A 501 9.33 -4.25 -19.87
CA TYR A 501 9.44 -5.60 -20.40
C TYR A 501 10.89 -6.00 -20.60
N LEU A 502 11.24 -7.20 -20.14
CA LEU A 502 12.52 -7.83 -20.44
C LEU A 502 12.31 -8.84 -21.56
N ASN A 503 12.79 -8.50 -22.75
CA ASN A 503 12.72 -9.36 -23.92
C ASN A 503 13.96 -10.26 -23.96
N MET A 504 13.73 -11.57 -23.97
CA MET A 504 14.77 -12.59 -23.97
C MET A 504 14.70 -13.36 -25.28
N THR A 505 15.83 -13.43 -25.98
CA THR A 505 15.95 -14.13 -27.27
C THR A 505 17.04 -15.20 -27.19
N TRP A 506 16.73 -16.43 -27.58
CA TRP A 506 17.69 -17.53 -27.52
C TRP A 506 18.71 -17.43 -28.64
N THR A 507 19.99 -17.54 -28.31
CA THR A 507 21.09 -17.28 -29.25
C THR A 507 21.67 -18.55 -29.90
N MET A 508 21.40 -19.74 -29.33
CA MET A 508 21.99 -20.99 -29.81
C MET A 508 21.10 -21.69 -30.85
N ASN A 509 21.41 -21.54 -32.14
CA ASN A 509 20.57 -22.04 -33.23
C ASN A 509 20.50 -23.58 -33.38
N GLN A 510 21.39 -24.34 -32.73
CA GLN A 510 21.49 -25.81 -32.90
C GLN A 510 20.81 -26.60 -31.77
N VAL A 511 20.48 -25.96 -30.66
CA VAL A 511 19.92 -26.59 -29.46
C VAL A 511 18.75 -25.76 -28.94
N SER A 512 17.81 -26.41 -28.29
CA SER A 512 16.69 -25.73 -27.62
C SER A 512 17.09 -25.27 -26.21
N PRO A 513 16.46 -24.20 -25.68
CA PRO A 513 16.69 -23.75 -24.32
C PRO A 513 16.16 -24.77 -23.31
N MET A 514 16.84 -24.84 -22.16
CA MET A 514 16.35 -25.50 -20.95
C MET A 514 15.55 -24.54 -20.06
N MET A 515 15.04 -25.04 -18.93
CA MET A 515 14.53 -24.16 -17.88
C MET A 515 15.67 -23.29 -17.35
N ALA A 516 15.50 -21.97 -17.37
CA ALA A 516 16.44 -21.01 -16.79
C ALA A 516 15.79 -20.36 -15.57
N ASN A 517 16.50 -20.33 -14.45
CA ASN A 517 16.06 -19.64 -13.25
C ASN A 517 17.03 -18.51 -12.97
N PHE A 518 16.54 -17.27 -12.92
CA PHE A 518 17.39 -16.13 -12.64
C PHE A 518 16.75 -15.15 -11.68
N SER A 519 17.57 -14.34 -11.05
CA SER A 519 17.11 -13.31 -10.11
C SER A 519 16.92 -11.97 -10.81
N LEU A 520 15.73 -11.38 -10.64
CA LEU A 520 15.46 -9.98 -10.93
C LEU A 520 15.72 -9.14 -9.68
N LEU A 521 16.58 -8.15 -9.81
CA LEU A 521 16.95 -7.19 -8.78
C LEU A 521 16.06 -5.96 -8.90
N THR A 522 15.47 -5.53 -7.81
CA THR A 522 14.74 -4.26 -7.72
C THR A 522 15.37 -3.38 -6.64
N HIS A 523 15.33 -2.07 -6.85
CA HIS A 523 15.91 -1.10 -5.93
C HIS A 523 14.87 -0.04 -5.57
N ASP A 524 14.61 0.09 -4.26
CA ASP A 524 13.75 1.12 -3.69
C ASP A 524 14.32 1.58 -2.35
N HIS A 525 14.37 2.88 -2.09
CA HIS A 525 14.84 3.48 -0.82
C HIS A 525 16.25 3.08 -0.34
N GLY A 526 17.15 2.69 -1.24
CA GLY A 526 18.50 2.24 -0.85
C GLY A 526 18.52 0.80 -0.33
N GLU A 527 17.44 0.04 -0.52
CA GLU A 527 17.38 -1.40 -0.29
C GLU A 527 17.24 -2.12 -1.64
N TYR A 528 17.95 -3.24 -1.79
CA TYR A 528 17.81 -4.14 -2.93
C TYR A 528 16.90 -5.32 -2.54
N LEU A 529 15.98 -5.67 -3.43
CA LEU A 529 15.12 -6.83 -3.30
C LEU A 529 15.35 -7.77 -4.50
N THR A 530 15.13 -9.07 -4.28
CA THR A 530 15.33 -10.11 -5.28
C THR A 530 14.02 -10.84 -5.58
N HIS A 531 13.73 -11.04 -6.86
CA HIS A 531 12.60 -11.82 -7.32
C HIS A 531 13.09 -12.96 -8.22
N LEU A 532 12.87 -14.21 -7.83
CA LEU A 532 13.23 -15.37 -8.65
C LEU A 532 12.24 -15.52 -9.82
N ILE A 533 12.77 -15.60 -11.04
CA ILE A 533 12.03 -15.77 -12.28
C ILE A 533 12.43 -17.10 -12.92
N SER A 534 11.43 -17.87 -13.35
CA SER A 534 11.63 -19.09 -14.12
C SER A 534 11.13 -18.92 -15.54
N VAL A 535 12.02 -19.15 -16.50
CA VAL A 535 11.71 -19.22 -17.93
C VAL A 535 11.76 -20.67 -18.36
N ARG A 536 10.66 -21.19 -18.91
CA ARG A 536 10.56 -22.57 -19.39
C ARG A 536 10.20 -22.63 -20.87
N PRO A 537 10.80 -23.52 -21.66
CA PRO A 537 10.41 -23.70 -23.06
C PRO A 537 8.98 -24.24 -23.16
N GLU A 538 8.25 -23.84 -24.20
CA GLU A 538 6.94 -24.40 -24.53
C GLU A 538 7.06 -25.81 -25.14
N LEU A 539 7.71 -26.72 -24.42
CA LEU A 539 7.89 -28.12 -24.78
C LEU A 539 7.18 -29.00 -23.74
N ASP A 540 6.72 -30.17 -24.17
CA ASP A 540 6.10 -31.14 -23.27
C ASP A 540 7.11 -31.80 -22.34
N LEU A 541 8.40 -31.81 -22.74
CA LEU A 541 9.50 -32.37 -21.97
C LEU A 541 10.78 -31.58 -22.25
N TYR A 542 11.47 -31.18 -21.18
CA TYR A 542 12.71 -30.41 -21.24
C TYR A 542 13.58 -30.62 -19.99
N PRO A 543 14.89 -30.36 -20.07
CA PRO A 543 15.76 -30.27 -18.91
C PRO A 543 15.34 -29.15 -17.95
N ALA A 544 15.22 -29.47 -16.67
CA ALA A 544 14.90 -28.52 -15.59
C ALA A 544 16.15 -28.01 -14.84
N SER A 545 17.32 -28.57 -15.13
CA SER A 545 18.61 -28.13 -14.59
C SER A 545 19.72 -28.43 -15.60
N PRO A 546 20.86 -27.72 -15.52
CA PRO A 546 22.10 -28.16 -16.17
C PRO A 546 22.58 -29.50 -15.59
N TRP A 547 23.66 -30.03 -16.15
CA TRP A 547 24.33 -31.20 -15.60
C TRP A 547 24.97 -30.87 -14.25
N VAL A 548 24.74 -31.74 -13.26
CA VAL A 548 25.35 -31.64 -11.93
C VAL A 548 26.03 -32.98 -11.58
N LEU A 549 27.21 -32.91 -10.95
CA LEU A 549 27.83 -34.10 -10.35
C LEU A 549 27.26 -34.30 -8.95
N GLN A 550 26.72 -35.49 -8.69
CA GLN A 550 26.15 -35.85 -7.40
C GLN A 550 26.72 -37.19 -6.95
N VAL A 551 27.10 -37.28 -5.67
CA VAL A 551 27.47 -38.56 -5.06
C VAL A 551 26.20 -39.22 -4.53
N ASP A 552 25.90 -40.42 -5.01
CA ASP A 552 24.72 -41.19 -4.64
C ASP A 552 25.12 -42.65 -4.44
N GLU A 553 24.77 -43.23 -3.29
CA GLU A 553 25.18 -44.58 -2.88
C GLU A 553 26.70 -44.83 -2.89
N GLY A 554 27.51 -43.78 -2.67
CA GLY A 554 28.98 -43.88 -2.68
C GLY A 554 29.61 -43.87 -4.06
N GLU A 555 28.84 -43.58 -5.12
CA GLU A 555 29.35 -43.39 -6.47
C GLU A 555 29.04 -41.99 -6.98
N MET A 556 30.00 -41.37 -7.66
CA MET A 556 29.76 -40.11 -8.37
C MET A 556 28.98 -40.38 -9.66
N LYS A 557 27.86 -39.67 -9.84
CA LYS A 557 27.00 -39.73 -11.01
C LYS A 557 26.87 -38.33 -11.62
N ARG A 558 26.74 -38.26 -12.95
CA ARG A 558 26.38 -37.01 -13.66
C ARG A 558 24.89 -37.02 -13.90
N CYS A 559 24.16 -36.15 -13.22
CA CYS A 559 22.70 -36.15 -13.20
C CYS A 559 22.13 -34.82 -13.71
N MET A 560 20.94 -34.88 -14.30
CA MET A 560 20.14 -33.71 -14.63
C MET A 560 18.67 -33.97 -14.28
N LYS A 561 17.96 -32.91 -13.87
CA LYS A 561 16.51 -32.98 -13.64
C LYS A 561 15.78 -32.80 -14.96
N VAL A 562 14.69 -33.53 -15.15
CA VAL A 562 13.84 -33.44 -16.34
C VAL A 562 12.41 -33.17 -15.90
N GLN A 563 11.76 -32.23 -16.58
CA GLN A 563 10.38 -31.90 -16.32
C GLN A 563 9.52 -32.26 -17.53
N ALA A 564 8.42 -32.97 -17.28
CA ALA A 564 7.45 -33.38 -18.27
C ALA A 564 6.04 -32.89 -17.89
N LYS A 565 5.28 -32.39 -18.87
CA LYS A 565 3.88 -31.98 -18.67
C LYS A 565 2.94 -33.17 -18.45
N SER A 566 3.31 -34.35 -18.94
CA SER A 566 2.52 -35.59 -18.84
C SER A 566 3.42 -36.83 -18.81
N ALA A 567 2.89 -37.96 -18.34
CA ALA A 567 3.54 -39.27 -18.35
C ALA A 567 3.64 -39.82 -19.80
N SER A 568 4.55 -39.26 -20.59
CA SER A 568 4.86 -39.72 -21.95
C SER A 568 6.12 -40.57 -21.98
N SER A 569 6.24 -41.47 -22.95
CA SER A 569 7.49 -42.21 -23.18
C SER A 569 8.62 -41.26 -23.59
N LEU A 570 9.83 -41.57 -23.15
CA LEU A 570 11.03 -40.74 -23.38
C LEU A 570 12.14 -41.57 -24.01
N ASN A 571 12.62 -41.13 -25.16
CA ASN A 571 13.86 -41.63 -25.76
C ASN A 571 15.01 -40.67 -25.43
N VAL A 572 16.12 -41.21 -24.93
CA VAL A 572 17.32 -40.45 -24.59
C VAL A 572 18.48 -40.95 -25.43
N SER A 573 19.22 -40.03 -26.02
CA SER A 573 20.46 -40.32 -26.75
C SER A 573 21.47 -39.18 -26.65
N PHE A 574 22.75 -39.48 -26.87
CA PHE A 574 23.85 -38.53 -26.80
C PHE A 574 24.54 -38.44 -28.17
N PRO A 575 24.19 -37.45 -29.01
CA PRO A 575 24.58 -37.43 -30.42
C PRO A 575 26.09 -37.27 -30.63
N GLN A 576 26.76 -36.50 -29.77
CA GLN A 576 28.21 -36.23 -29.90
C GLN A 576 29.05 -37.43 -29.46
N ALA A 577 28.67 -38.11 -28.37
CA ALA A 577 29.34 -39.31 -27.90
C ALA A 577 29.25 -40.50 -28.88
N VAL A 578 28.20 -40.57 -29.70
CA VAL A 578 28.00 -41.63 -30.71
C VAL A 578 28.84 -41.40 -31.98
N ALA A 579 29.23 -40.16 -32.26
CA ALA A 579 30.00 -39.81 -33.46
C ALA A 579 31.50 -40.19 -33.36
N VAL A 580 32.02 -40.39 -32.15
CA VAL A 580 33.39 -40.84 -31.91
C VAL A 580 33.45 -42.36 -32.06
N GLN A 581 33.84 -42.83 -33.25
CA GLN A 581 33.82 -44.25 -33.65
C GLN A 581 34.68 -45.19 -32.78
N ASP A 582 35.60 -44.66 -31.97
CA ASP A 582 36.49 -45.44 -31.08
C ASP A 582 36.00 -45.55 -29.61
N LEU A 583 34.86 -44.95 -29.25
CA LEU A 583 34.26 -45.02 -27.90
C LEU A 583 33.44 -46.31 -27.67
N GLN A 584 33.87 -47.45 -28.23
CA GLN A 584 33.20 -48.75 -28.02
C GLN A 584 33.53 -49.42 -26.67
N SER A 585 34.46 -48.86 -25.88
CA SER A 585 34.63 -49.27 -24.49
C SER A 585 33.52 -48.64 -23.64
N ARG A 586 32.88 -49.44 -22.77
CA ARG A 586 31.74 -49.06 -21.93
C ARG A 586 32.15 -48.09 -20.80
N LEU A 587 32.72 -46.93 -21.15
CA LEU A 587 33.27 -45.95 -20.19
C LEU A 587 32.18 -45.25 -19.39
N TYR A 588 31.00 -45.07 -19.99
CA TYR A 588 29.83 -44.47 -19.36
C TYR A 588 28.53 -45.08 -19.92
N TRP A 589 27.46 -45.06 -19.11
CA TRP A 589 26.13 -45.53 -19.49
C TRP A 589 25.04 -44.79 -18.71
N ILE A 590 23.83 -44.76 -19.28
CA ILE A 590 22.65 -44.26 -18.58
C ILE A 590 22.27 -45.27 -17.48
N GLU A 591 22.00 -44.77 -16.27
CA GLU A 591 21.62 -45.62 -15.14
C GLU A 591 20.42 -46.52 -15.47
N GLY A 592 20.59 -47.84 -15.29
CA GLY A 592 19.60 -48.86 -15.65
C GLY A 592 19.72 -49.40 -17.08
N PHE A 593 20.59 -48.86 -17.92
CA PHE A 593 20.80 -49.25 -19.31
C PHE A 593 22.27 -49.63 -19.59
N SER A 594 22.52 -50.33 -20.70
CA SER A 594 23.86 -50.83 -21.05
C SER A 594 24.69 -49.88 -21.94
N GLY A 595 24.20 -48.66 -22.18
CA GLY A 595 24.87 -47.66 -23.01
C GLY A 595 24.22 -46.28 -22.92
N LEU A 596 24.51 -45.41 -23.89
CA LEU A 596 24.00 -44.03 -23.96
C LEU A 596 22.66 -43.86 -24.69
N ASN A 597 21.97 -44.96 -25.00
CA ASN A 597 20.64 -44.92 -25.55
C ASN A 597 19.66 -45.58 -24.57
N ALA A 598 18.61 -44.86 -24.19
CA ALA A 598 17.58 -45.35 -23.29
C ALA A 598 16.18 -45.02 -23.83
N SER A 599 15.23 -45.92 -23.54
CA SER A 599 13.82 -45.73 -23.84
C SER A 599 13.04 -46.00 -22.56
N TYR A 600 12.41 -44.97 -22.02
CA TYR A 600 11.58 -45.04 -20.83
C TYR A 600 10.10 -45.09 -21.23
N GLU A 601 9.32 -45.97 -20.60
CA GLU A 601 7.86 -46.03 -20.81
C GLU A 601 7.16 -44.79 -20.24
N GLU A 602 7.68 -44.27 -19.13
CA GLU A 602 7.24 -43.03 -18.48
C GLU A 602 8.48 -42.15 -18.21
N SER A 603 8.37 -40.85 -18.51
CA SER A 603 9.46 -39.89 -18.35
C SER A 603 9.96 -39.84 -16.89
N PRO A 604 11.24 -40.13 -16.62
CA PRO A 604 11.80 -40.05 -15.27
C PRO A 604 11.96 -38.58 -14.84
N SER A 605 11.94 -38.32 -13.53
CA SER A 605 12.18 -36.98 -12.97
C SER A 605 13.66 -36.57 -12.98
N ARG A 606 14.57 -37.55 -13.10
CA ARG A 606 16.01 -37.33 -13.24
C ARG A 606 16.60 -38.32 -14.25
N ILE A 607 17.62 -37.89 -14.97
CA ILE A 607 18.46 -38.76 -15.80
C ILE A 607 19.87 -38.71 -15.21
N CYS A 608 20.45 -39.87 -14.91
CA CYS A 608 21.79 -39.98 -14.37
C CYS A 608 22.67 -40.87 -15.26
N LEU A 609 23.91 -40.43 -15.46
CA LEU A 609 24.97 -41.16 -16.12
C LEU A 609 25.92 -41.72 -15.07
N ARG A 610 26.28 -42.99 -15.23
CA ARG A 610 27.35 -43.66 -14.48
C ARG A 610 28.57 -43.78 -15.38
N GLY A 611 29.75 -43.65 -14.78
CA GLY A 611 31.04 -43.77 -15.43
C GLY A 611 31.95 -44.70 -14.66
N LEU A 612 33.00 -45.20 -15.32
CA LEU A 612 34.02 -46.03 -14.65
C LEU A 612 34.91 -45.23 -13.69
N ASP A 613 35.01 -43.92 -13.88
CA ASP A 613 35.67 -43.00 -12.97
C ASP A 613 35.05 -41.58 -13.04
N PRO A 614 35.33 -40.71 -12.06
CA PRO A 614 34.84 -39.32 -12.02
C PRO A 614 35.32 -38.42 -13.16
N VAL A 615 36.51 -38.68 -13.71
CA VAL A 615 37.13 -37.84 -14.76
C VAL A 615 36.38 -37.99 -16.08
N LEU A 616 36.02 -39.22 -16.43
CA LEU A 616 35.24 -39.55 -17.62
C LEU A 616 33.85 -38.92 -17.63
N LEU A 617 33.22 -38.75 -16.46
CA LEU A 617 31.90 -38.11 -16.34
C LEU A 617 31.90 -36.64 -16.77
N ARG A 618 33.07 -35.98 -16.79
CA ARG A 618 33.23 -34.59 -17.24
C ARG A 618 33.56 -34.42 -18.71
N SER A 619 33.52 -35.51 -19.49
CA SER A 619 33.64 -35.47 -20.94
C SER A 619 32.65 -34.45 -21.56
N SER A 620 33.17 -33.61 -22.45
CA SER A 620 32.41 -32.58 -23.16
C SER A 620 31.38 -33.18 -24.13
N GLU A 621 31.64 -34.40 -24.59
CA GLU A 621 30.82 -35.18 -25.51
C GLU A 621 29.47 -35.59 -24.90
N LEU A 622 29.35 -35.48 -23.57
CA LEU A 622 28.13 -35.73 -22.79
C LEU A 622 27.32 -34.46 -22.50
N ASN A 623 27.79 -33.26 -22.92
CA ASN A 623 27.11 -31.99 -22.66
C ASN A 623 25.77 -31.91 -23.41
N THR A 624 25.78 -32.33 -24.68
CA THR A 624 24.58 -32.34 -25.52
C THR A 624 23.79 -33.62 -25.34
N ILE A 625 22.51 -33.49 -24.98
CA ILE A 625 21.55 -34.58 -24.83
C ILE A 625 20.39 -34.38 -25.80
N THR A 626 19.95 -35.46 -26.44
CA THR A 626 18.74 -35.46 -27.28
C THR A 626 17.64 -36.22 -26.56
N LEU A 627 16.56 -35.50 -26.24
CA LEU A 627 15.34 -36.03 -25.64
C LEU A 627 14.26 -36.10 -26.72
N ASN A 628 13.83 -37.32 -27.05
CA ASN A 628 13.01 -37.65 -28.21
C ASN A 628 13.67 -37.18 -29.52
N ASN A 629 13.27 -36.02 -30.04
CA ASN A 629 13.80 -35.43 -31.28
C ASN A 629 14.33 -33.99 -31.07
N VAL A 630 14.48 -33.56 -29.81
CA VAL A 630 14.93 -32.20 -29.47
C VAL A 630 16.26 -32.32 -28.74
N SER A 631 17.26 -31.57 -29.21
CA SER A 631 18.60 -31.51 -28.61
C SER A 631 18.73 -30.31 -27.68
N PHE A 632 19.37 -30.54 -26.53
CA PHE A 632 19.65 -29.54 -25.51
C PHE A 632 21.13 -29.59 -25.18
N ASP A 633 21.72 -28.43 -24.87
CA ASP A 633 23.04 -28.35 -24.26
C ASP A 633 22.86 -28.05 -22.77
N ALA A 634 23.26 -28.97 -21.92
CA ALA A 634 23.16 -28.83 -20.47
C ALA A 634 24.53 -28.50 -19.83
N GLY A 635 25.51 -28.09 -20.64
CA GLY A 635 26.81 -27.64 -20.20
C GLY A 635 27.68 -28.74 -19.61
N GLN A 636 28.85 -28.34 -19.12
CA GLN A 636 29.75 -29.23 -18.37
C GLN A 636 29.42 -29.08 -16.88
N PRO A 637 29.26 -30.18 -16.12
CA PRO A 637 28.97 -30.06 -14.71
C PRO A 637 30.16 -29.52 -13.93
N GLU A 638 29.86 -28.69 -12.94
CA GLU A 638 30.81 -28.25 -11.93
C GLU A 638 31.17 -29.42 -11.00
N ILE A 639 32.39 -29.35 -10.44
CA ILE A 639 32.85 -30.33 -9.46
C ILE A 639 32.56 -29.79 -8.07
N PRO A 640 31.91 -30.56 -7.18
CA PRO A 640 31.75 -30.18 -5.78
C PRO A 640 33.11 -29.85 -5.16
N LEU A 641 33.29 -28.64 -4.66
CA LEU A 641 34.54 -28.21 -4.03
C LEU A 641 34.61 -28.74 -2.61
N VAL A 642 35.75 -29.32 -2.25
CA VAL A 642 36.00 -29.86 -0.91
C VAL A 642 37.25 -29.23 -0.32
N ALA A 643 37.12 -28.71 0.89
CA ALA A 643 38.18 -28.14 1.71
C ALA A 643 38.54 -29.13 2.83
N VAL A 644 39.76 -29.65 2.82
CA VAL A 644 40.24 -30.49 3.93
C VAL A 644 40.87 -29.60 5.00
N VAL A 645 40.23 -29.50 6.16
CA VAL A 645 40.58 -28.56 7.23
C VAL A 645 40.99 -29.34 8.49
N PRO A 646 42.16 -29.02 9.09
CA PRO A 646 42.60 -29.67 10.33
C PRO A 646 41.79 -29.15 11.51
N GLU A 647 41.76 -29.88 12.63
CA GLU A 647 41.00 -29.47 13.83
C GLU A 647 41.36 -28.06 14.35
N ARG A 648 42.57 -27.59 14.07
CA ARG A 648 43.00 -26.25 14.47
C ARG A 648 42.56 -25.18 13.48
N GLY A 649 42.21 -25.52 12.24
CA GLY A 649 41.94 -24.59 11.15
C GLY A 649 43.14 -24.35 10.23
N TRP A 650 42.90 -23.73 9.07
CA TRP A 650 43.98 -23.39 8.13
C TRP A 650 44.86 -22.26 8.64
N ASN A 651 46.12 -22.25 8.21
CA ASN A 651 47.04 -21.14 8.43
C ASN A 651 47.40 -20.49 7.10
N ILE A 652 46.86 -19.30 6.87
CA ILE A 652 47.05 -18.52 5.64
C ILE A 652 48.18 -17.51 5.85
N THR A 653 49.18 -17.57 4.98
CA THR A 653 50.37 -16.69 5.03
C THR A 653 50.48 -15.83 3.79
N ALA A 654 51.42 -14.86 3.78
CA ALA A 654 51.70 -14.02 2.62
C ALA A 654 52.52 -14.74 1.52
N ASP A 655 52.89 -16.01 1.70
CA ASP A 655 53.55 -16.81 0.67
C ASP A 655 52.54 -17.18 -0.42
N ALA A 656 52.83 -16.88 -1.68
CA ALA A 656 51.97 -17.18 -2.81
C ALA A 656 51.60 -18.67 -2.92
N LYS A 657 52.43 -19.59 -2.44
CA LYS A 657 52.13 -21.03 -2.46
C LYS A 657 51.37 -21.54 -1.24
N LEU A 658 51.33 -20.78 -0.15
CA LEU A 658 50.69 -21.16 1.14
C LEU A 658 49.61 -20.16 1.58
N GLY A 659 49.27 -19.18 0.74
CA GLY A 659 48.19 -18.21 0.92
C GLY A 659 46.81 -18.83 0.73
N TRP A 660 45.81 -18.03 0.37
CA TRP A 660 44.41 -18.47 0.20
C TRP A 660 44.22 -19.52 -0.91
N GLY A 661 45.18 -19.63 -1.83
CA GLY A 661 45.07 -20.49 -3.01
C GLY A 661 44.23 -19.85 -4.10
N PHE A 662 44.39 -20.36 -5.32
CA PHE A 662 43.91 -19.71 -6.56
C PHE A 662 42.43 -19.25 -6.52
N LYS A 663 41.53 -20.09 -5.99
CA LYS A 663 40.09 -19.81 -5.96
C LYS A 663 39.64 -18.78 -4.93
N LEU A 664 40.37 -18.63 -3.81
CA LEU A 664 40.02 -17.72 -2.72
C LEU A 664 40.88 -16.43 -2.74
N GLU A 665 41.95 -16.41 -3.55
CA GLU A 665 42.84 -15.25 -3.70
C GLU A 665 42.18 -14.08 -4.45
N SER A 666 41.14 -14.34 -5.25
CA SER A 666 40.33 -13.32 -5.93
C SER A 666 39.57 -12.40 -4.96
N GLY A 667 39.46 -12.78 -3.68
CA GLY A 667 38.69 -12.04 -2.68
C GLY A 667 37.23 -12.49 -2.63
N GLY A 668 36.34 -11.57 -2.24
CA GLY A 668 34.91 -11.85 -2.06
C GLY A 668 34.51 -11.94 -0.59
N ILE A 669 33.31 -12.44 -0.34
CA ILE A 669 32.70 -12.57 0.98
C ILE A 669 32.54 -14.05 1.28
N LEU A 670 33.15 -14.53 2.36
CA LEU A 670 32.95 -15.89 2.83
C LEU A 670 31.76 -15.91 3.79
N SER A 671 30.80 -16.81 3.55
CA SER A 671 29.57 -16.94 4.32
C SER A 671 29.27 -18.41 4.66
N THR A 672 28.86 -18.68 5.89
CA THR A 672 28.24 -19.95 6.32
C THR A 672 26.72 -19.82 6.50
N LEU A 673 26.12 -18.71 6.04
CA LEU A 673 24.67 -18.52 6.07
C LEU A 673 23.97 -19.36 4.99
N GLU A 674 22.84 -19.97 5.36
CA GLU A 674 21.99 -20.70 4.42
C GLU A 674 21.31 -19.77 3.38
N ASP A 675 21.10 -18.50 3.74
CA ASP A 675 20.48 -17.48 2.90
C ASP A 675 21.29 -17.15 1.62
N ALA A 676 20.69 -16.41 0.70
CA ALA A 676 21.32 -15.92 -0.52
C ALA A 676 22.47 -14.93 -0.22
N CYS A 677 23.35 -14.72 -1.19
CA CYS A 677 24.46 -13.78 -1.06
C CYS A 677 23.96 -12.35 -0.83
N PRO A 678 24.59 -11.58 0.08
CA PRO A 678 24.15 -10.22 0.38
C PRO A 678 24.50 -9.28 -0.77
N LEU A 679 23.49 -8.60 -1.34
CA LEU A 679 23.63 -7.72 -2.50
C LEU A 679 24.40 -6.42 -2.22
N ASP A 680 24.20 -5.80 -1.06
CA ASP A 680 24.95 -4.60 -0.66
C ASP A 680 25.51 -4.78 0.73
N SER A 681 26.66 -5.43 0.80
CA SER A 681 27.32 -5.72 2.05
C SER A 681 28.42 -4.69 2.31
N THR A 682 28.15 -3.69 3.17
CA THR A 682 29.20 -2.85 3.78
C THR A 682 29.98 -3.67 4.83
N LEU A 683 30.27 -4.94 4.52
CA LEU A 683 30.97 -5.84 5.41
C LEU A 683 32.43 -5.43 5.49
N GLY A 684 32.92 -5.37 6.72
CA GLY A 684 34.35 -5.24 6.97
C GLY A 684 35.07 -6.56 6.73
N ILE A 685 36.39 -6.48 6.89
CA ILE A 685 37.25 -7.65 7.12
C ILE A 685 37.08 -8.06 8.60
N PRO A 686 37.28 -9.34 8.99
CA PRO A 686 37.24 -9.75 10.39
C PRO A 686 38.18 -8.86 11.24
N PRO A 687 37.79 -8.50 12.48
CA PRO A 687 38.56 -7.56 13.29
C PRO A 687 39.96 -8.09 13.60
N THR A 688 40.96 -7.30 13.26
CA THR A 688 42.38 -7.59 13.50
C THR A 688 42.80 -7.16 14.91
N SER A 689 43.60 -7.98 15.61
CA SER A 689 44.31 -7.56 16.82
C SER A 689 45.56 -6.76 16.48
N SER A 690 46.01 -5.88 17.39
CA SER A 690 47.13 -4.96 17.13
C SER A 690 48.52 -5.62 17.12
N VAL A 691 48.66 -6.87 17.60
CA VAL A 691 49.89 -7.67 17.56
C VAL A 691 49.54 -9.18 17.60
N GLY A 692 50.02 -9.97 16.64
CA GLY A 692 50.00 -11.45 16.69
C GLY A 692 49.21 -12.15 15.57
N GLN A 693 49.04 -13.47 15.72
CA GLN A 693 48.25 -14.35 14.84
C GLN A 693 46.77 -13.96 14.91
N TRP A 694 46.12 -13.82 13.75
CA TRP A 694 44.71 -13.44 13.67
C TRP A 694 43.83 -14.67 13.56
N VAL A 695 42.80 -14.79 14.39
CA VAL A 695 41.89 -15.95 14.39
C VAL A 695 40.53 -15.52 13.89
N TRP A 696 40.05 -16.15 12.82
CA TRP A 696 38.69 -16.05 12.32
C TRP A 696 37.99 -17.39 12.54
N ASP A 697 37.06 -17.38 13.49
CA ASP A 697 36.21 -18.52 13.81
C ASP A 697 34.83 -18.33 13.15
N LEU A 698 34.49 -19.20 12.19
CA LEU A 698 33.24 -19.11 11.42
C LEU A 698 32.00 -19.49 12.23
N ASP A 699 32.13 -20.27 13.30
CA ASP A 699 31.02 -20.60 14.20
C ASP A 699 30.56 -19.36 14.98
N VAL A 700 31.49 -18.44 15.26
CA VAL A 700 31.22 -17.19 15.97
C VAL A 700 30.85 -16.06 15.00
N ARG A 701 31.44 -16.07 13.81
CA ARG A 701 31.40 -14.99 12.81
C ARG A 701 31.24 -15.58 11.42
N ASN A 702 29.99 -15.85 11.09
CA ASN A 702 29.54 -16.55 9.90
C ASN A 702 29.70 -15.80 8.57
N ILE A 703 29.92 -14.48 8.54
CA ILE A 703 30.04 -13.74 7.27
C ILE A 703 30.99 -12.53 7.33
N TYR A 704 32.03 -12.51 6.49
CA TYR A 704 32.97 -11.38 6.34
C TYR A 704 33.68 -11.37 4.98
N LYS A 705 34.26 -10.22 4.61
CA LYS A 705 35.15 -10.12 3.45
C LYS A 705 36.45 -10.90 3.65
N ILE A 706 36.88 -11.64 2.64
CA ILE A 706 38.13 -12.41 2.64
C ILE A 706 39.32 -11.43 2.74
N PRO A 707 40.17 -11.51 3.78
CA PRO A 707 41.29 -10.58 3.95
C PRO A 707 42.45 -10.84 2.99
N ALA A 708 43.00 -9.80 2.38
CA ALA A 708 44.28 -9.87 1.70
C ALA A 708 45.45 -10.00 2.71
N VAL A 709 46.37 -10.95 2.48
CA VAL A 709 47.53 -11.20 3.35
C VAL A 709 48.79 -10.61 2.73
N THR A 710 49.07 -9.33 3.01
CA THR A 710 50.14 -8.58 2.32
C THR A 710 51.47 -8.50 3.09
N ASN A 711 51.48 -8.78 4.40
CA ASN A 711 52.67 -8.66 5.24
C ASN A 711 53.19 -10.04 5.66
N ILE A 712 54.47 -10.31 5.42
CA ILE A 712 55.17 -11.57 5.76
C ILE A 712 55.09 -11.92 7.26
N ASN A 713 54.96 -10.91 8.13
CA ASN A 713 54.89 -11.12 9.58
C ASN A 713 53.48 -11.44 10.10
N ASN A 714 52.47 -11.42 9.23
CA ASN A 714 51.08 -11.63 9.61
C ASN A 714 50.56 -12.93 9.00
N SER A 715 49.85 -13.73 9.79
CA SER A 715 49.13 -14.90 9.32
C SER A 715 47.70 -14.91 9.84
N TRP A 716 46.80 -15.43 9.02
CA TRP A 716 45.41 -15.66 9.37
C TRP A 716 45.21 -17.12 9.71
N HIS A 717 44.46 -17.36 10.76
CA HIS A 717 44.05 -18.67 11.20
C HIS A 717 42.54 -18.76 11.08
N ILE A 718 42.05 -19.57 10.15
CA ILE A 718 40.61 -19.71 9.90
C ILE A 718 40.13 -21.06 10.41
N GLN A 719 39.13 -21.02 11.29
CA GLN A 719 38.50 -22.20 11.88
C GLN A 719 37.14 -22.41 11.22
N MET A 720 36.93 -23.62 10.74
CA MET A 720 35.72 -24.08 10.06
C MET A 720 35.29 -25.39 10.72
N SER A 721 33.98 -25.61 10.86
CA SER A 721 33.44 -26.84 11.43
C SER A 721 33.38 -27.95 10.37
N ASP A 722 33.30 -29.20 10.83
CA ASP A 722 33.16 -30.37 9.95
C ASP A 722 31.77 -30.35 9.32
N ASP A 723 31.66 -30.75 8.05
CA ASP A 723 30.42 -30.74 7.27
C ASP A 723 29.80 -29.35 7.06
N ASP A 724 30.51 -28.25 7.32
CA ASP A 724 30.05 -26.91 6.99
C ASP A 724 29.99 -26.72 5.46
N GLU A 725 28.87 -26.17 4.98
CA GLU A 725 28.72 -25.67 3.61
C GLU A 725 29.05 -24.17 3.58
N LEU A 726 30.15 -23.82 2.91
CA LEU A 726 30.58 -22.43 2.77
C LEU A 726 30.28 -21.92 1.37
N LYS A 727 29.87 -20.67 1.33
CA LYS A 727 29.59 -19.93 0.10
C LYS A 727 30.58 -18.78 -0.03
N VAL A 728 31.12 -18.61 -1.23
CA VAL A 728 31.92 -17.43 -1.58
C VAL A 728 31.07 -16.54 -2.45
N CYS A 729 30.62 -15.42 -1.89
CA CYS A 729 29.82 -14.44 -2.60
C CYS A 729 30.72 -13.41 -3.27
N SER A 730 30.35 -13.03 -4.50
CA SER A 730 30.99 -11.93 -5.21
C SER A 730 30.75 -10.59 -4.48
N GLU A 731 31.63 -9.61 -4.71
CA GLU A 731 31.35 -8.22 -4.32
C GLU A 731 30.39 -7.51 -5.29
N ASN A 732 30.04 -8.16 -6.40
CA ASN A 732 29.04 -7.68 -7.34
C ASN A 732 27.62 -7.91 -6.80
N LEU A 733 26.64 -7.15 -7.30
CA LEU A 733 25.21 -7.28 -6.98
C LEU A 733 24.63 -8.60 -7.54
N SER A 734 25.02 -9.74 -6.98
CA SER A 734 24.46 -11.06 -7.31
C SER A 734 24.04 -11.79 -6.03
N PRO A 735 22.82 -12.34 -5.98
CA PRO A 735 22.37 -13.16 -4.86
C PRO A 735 22.92 -14.59 -4.95
N LEU A 736 23.57 -14.96 -6.06
CA LEU A 736 24.20 -16.26 -6.26
C LEU A 736 25.65 -16.24 -5.76
N PRO A 737 26.12 -17.33 -5.12
CA PRO A 737 27.53 -17.47 -4.80
C PRO A 737 28.35 -17.68 -6.07
N GLU A 738 29.58 -17.18 -6.08
CA GLU A 738 30.55 -17.45 -7.15
C GLU A 738 30.94 -18.94 -7.15
N PHE A 739 31.03 -19.54 -5.97
CA PHE A 739 31.12 -20.99 -5.78
C PHE A 739 30.81 -21.38 -4.33
N GLU A 740 30.51 -22.66 -4.13
CA GLU A 740 30.27 -23.27 -2.84
C GLU A 740 31.27 -24.41 -2.59
N PHE A 741 31.62 -24.66 -1.33
CA PHE A 741 32.48 -25.79 -0.96
C PHE A 741 32.11 -26.37 0.40
N VAL A 742 32.38 -27.66 0.58
CA VAL A 742 32.13 -28.40 1.82
C VAL A 742 33.42 -28.60 2.58
N VAL A 743 33.35 -28.55 3.91
CA VAL A 743 34.50 -28.81 4.79
C VAL A 743 34.52 -30.27 5.23
N GLU A 744 35.67 -30.90 5.05
CA GLU A 744 35.96 -32.22 5.60
C GLU A 744 37.15 -32.14 6.57
N ARG A 745 37.05 -32.83 7.71
CA ARG A 745 38.19 -32.95 8.63
C ARG A 745 39.32 -33.80 8.07
N GLY A 746 40.52 -33.22 8.10
CA GLY A 746 41.75 -33.94 7.74
C GLY A 746 43.00 -33.08 7.83
N PRO A 747 44.18 -33.63 7.51
CA PRO A 747 45.41 -32.86 7.45
C PRO A 747 45.36 -31.80 6.35
N GLU A 748 45.84 -30.58 6.64
CA GLU A 748 45.91 -29.51 5.64
C GLU A 748 46.92 -29.89 4.55
N LEU A 749 46.40 -30.08 3.33
CA LEU A 749 47.19 -30.39 2.14
C LEU A 749 47.04 -29.27 1.12
N VAL A 750 48.16 -28.62 0.75
CA VAL A 750 48.16 -27.64 -0.34
C VAL A 750 48.71 -28.30 -1.60
N PHE A 751 47.88 -28.34 -2.65
CA PHE A 751 48.24 -28.92 -3.93
C PHE A 751 48.83 -27.86 -4.85
N ASN A 752 50.00 -28.11 -5.44
CA ASN A 752 50.64 -27.23 -6.39
C ASN A 752 50.79 -27.93 -7.75
N ARG A 753 50.18 -27.34 -8.79
CA ARG A 753 50.32 -27.79 -10.19
C ARG A 753 50.41 -26.57 -11.09
N TYR A 754 51.25 -26.64 -12.13
CA TYR A 754 51.49 -25.52 -13.05
C TYR A 754 51.88 -24.20 -12.35
N ASN A 755 52.61 -24.29 -11.22
CA ASN A 755 52.96 -23.15 -10.38
C ASN A 755 51.76 -22.37 -9.80
N THR A 756 50.60 -23.04 -9.68
CA THR A 756 49.39 -22.54 -9.02
C THR A 756 49.06 -23.43 -7.82
N SER A 757 48.87 -22.83 -6.66
CA SER A 757 48.50 -23.53 -5.43
C SER A 757 46.99 -23.56 -5.23
N HIS A 758 46.47 -24.72 -4.87
CA HIS A 758 45.06 -25.02 -4.64
C HIS A 758 44.90 -25.61 -3.24
N ARG A 759 43.94 -25.08 -2.48
CA ARG A 759 43.50 -25.62 -1.19
C ARG A 759 42.18 -26.40 -1.31
N LEU A 760 41.40 -26.05 -2.34
CA LEU A 760 40.22 -26.79 -2.80
C LEU A 760 40.70 -27.69 -3.95
N TRP A 761 40.70 -28.99 -3.75
CA TRP A 761 41.46 -29.92 -4.60
C TRP A 761 40.61 -30.86 -5.46
N SER A 762 39.30 -30.89 -5.25
CA SER A 762 38.38 -31.74 -6.02
C SER A 762 38.35 -31.42 -7.52
N ASN A 763 38.74 -30.23 -7.94
CA ASN A 763 38.77 -29.83 -9.35
C ASN A 763 40.02 -30.26 -10.14
N GLN A 764 40.98 -30.95 -9.51
CA GLN A 764 42.30 -31.22 -10.09
C GLN A 764 42.44 -32.65 -10.59
N TRP A 765 42.04 -32.90 -11.84
CA TRP A 765 42.23 -34.20 -12.50
C TRP A 765 43.07 -34.08 -13.77
N MET A 766 43.41 -35.22 -14.37
CA MET A 766 44.11 -35.30 -15.65
C MET A 766 43.60 -36.49 -16.46
N ALA A 767 43.58 -36.34 -17.78
CA ALA A 767 43.33 -37.42 -18.70
C ALA A 767 44.37 -37.43 -19.83
N ALA A 768 44.55 -38.58 -20.44
CA ALA A 768 45.41 -38.83 -21.58
C ALA A 768 44.68 -39.71 -22.60
N TYR A 769 44.96 -39.48 -23.87
CA TYR A 769 44.43 -40.26 -25.00
C TYR A 769 45.61 -40.83 -25.78
N ASP A 770 45.59 -42.14 -26.05
CA ASP A 770 46.67 -42.87 -26.75
C ASP A 770 48.08 -42.57 -26.20
N GLY A 771 48.21 -42.45 -24.88
CA GLY A 771 49.47 -42.13 -24.21
C GLY A 771 49.92 -40.66 -24.27
N VAL A 772 49.08 -39.76 -24.79
CA VAL A 772 49.34 -38.30 -24.80
C VAL A 772 48.47 -37.62 -23.76
N LEU A 773 49.08 -36.94 -22.79
CA LEU A 773 48.36 -36.13 -21.80
C LEU A 773 47.63 -34.97 -22.49
N LEU A 774 46.39 -34.69 -22.07
CA LEU A 774 45.65 -33.51 -22.53
C LEU A 774 46.40 -32.20 -22.20
N HIS A 775 47.20 -32.21 -21.11
CA HIS A 775 48.14 -31.15 -20.77
C HIS A 775 49.51 -31.75 -20.44
N GLU A 776 50.56 -31.33 -21.14
CA GLU A 776 51.90 -31.94 -21.08
C GLU A 776 52.50 -32.03 -19.67
N GLN A 777 52.26 -31.05 -18.79
CA GLN A 777 52.75 -31.03 -17.40
C GLN A 777 51.73 -31.57 -16.38
N GLY A 778 50.61 -32.12 -16.85
CA GLY A 778 49.45 -32.40 -16.02
C GLY A 778 49.58 -33.56 -15.04
N ALA A 779 50.55 -34.43 -15.29
CA ALA A 779 50.89 -35.57 -14.43
C ALA A 779 52.09 -35.28 -13.50
N GLN A 780 52.58 -34.04 -13.46
CA GLN A 780 53.60 -33.56 -12.52
C GLN A 780 52.97 -32.57 -11.54
N PHE A 781 53.04 -32.86 -10.24
CA PHE A 781 52.44 -32.01 -9.19
C PHE A 781 53.13 -32.21 -7.84
N GLU A 782 52.86 -31.32 -6.89
CA GLU A 782 53.43 -31.36 -5.55
C GLU A 782 52.33 -31.20 -4.49
N PHE A 783 52.47 -31.89 -3.36
CA PHE A 783 51.65 -31.69 -2.17
C PHE A 783 52.49 -31.15 -1.03
N TYR A 784 52.03 -30.06 -0.41
CA TYR A 784 52.59 -29.56 0.84
C TYR A 784 51.83 -30.13 2.03
N ASN A 785 52.52 -30.85 2.90
CA ASN A 785 52.00 -31.29 4.19
C ASN A 785 52.42 -30.29 5.28
N SER A 786 51.47 -29.57 5.87
CA SER A 786 51.74 -28.63 6.96
C SER A 786 51.83 -29.29 8.35
N ASP A 787 51.35 -30.53 8.47
CA ASP A 787 51.39 -31.28 9.71
C ASP A 787 52.77 -31.89 10.00
N ASN A 788 53.08 -32.01 11.30
CA ASN A 788 54.29 -32.68 11.79
C ASN A 788 54.19 -34.22 11.71
N ALA A 789 53.06 -34.76 11.24
CA ALA A 789 52.81 -36.18 11.07
C ALA A 789 52.90 -36.57 9.59
N SER A 790 53.46 -37.73 9.30
CA SER A 790 53.51 -38.25 7.93
C SER A 790 52.16 -38.83 7.52
N ILE A 791 51.65 -38.42 6.36
CA ILE A 791 50.37 -38.89 5.83
C ILE A 791 50.64 -40.04 4.84
N PRO A 792 50.00 -41.21 4.98
CA PRO A 792 50.19 -42.31 4.04
C PRO A 792 49.68 -41.94 2.64
N VAL A 793 50.39 -42.42 1.61
CA VAL A 793 49.98 -42.30 0.21
C VAL A 793 49.72 -43.69 -0.35
N GLN A 794 48.54 -43.89 -0.93
CA GLN A 794 48.15 -45.12 -1.59
C GLN A 794 47.98 -44.88 -3.09
N LEU A 795 48.64 -45.70 -3.90
CA LEU A 795 48.41 -45.72 -5.35
C LEU A 795 47.41 -46.83 -5.69
N ASN A 796 46.33 -46.47 -6.38
CA ASN A 796 45.31 -47.41 -6.83
C ASN A 796 45.31 -47.48 -8.35
N PHE A 797 45.59 -48.65 -8.91
CA PHE A 797 45.56 -48.89 -10.35
C PHE A 797 44.22 -49.51 -10.75
N VAL A 798 43.47 -48.85 -11.62
CA VAL A 798 42.10 -49.23 -11.99
C VAL A 798 41.98 -49.39 -13.52
N GLY A 799 41.01 -50.16 -14.00
CA GLY A 799 40.72 -50.32 -15.43
C GLY A 799 41.14 -51.67 -16.03
N ASN A 800 40.84 -51.83 -17.31
CA ASN A 800 40.99 -53.07 -18.09
C ASN A 800 42.14 -53.02 -19.11
N GLY A 801 42.95 -51.96 -19.09
CA GLY A 801 44.09 -51.80 -19.99
C GLY A 801 45.20 -52.81 -19.76
N LEU A 802 45.88 -53.19 -20.85
CA LEU A 802 47.02 -54.12 -20.82
C LEU A 802 48.29 -53.49 -20.24
N GLU A 803 48.44 -52.17 -20.39
CA GLU A 803 49.55 -51.38 -19.85
C GLU A 803 49.02 -50.41 -18.78
N GLN A 804 49.74 -50.32 -17.65
CA GLN A 804 49.42 -49.42 -16.55
C GLN A 804 50.28 -48.15 -16.63
N TRP A 805 49.85 -47.08 -15.95
CA TRP A 805 50.66 -45.88 -15.75
C TRP A 805 52.04 -46.22 -15.17
N SER A 806 53.10 -45.58 -15.67
CA SER A 806 54.42 -45.72 -15.04
C SER A 806 54.70 -44.60 -14.05
N ILE A 807 55.24 -45.00 -12.90
CA ILE A 807 55.61 -44.10 -11.80
C ILE A 807 57.03 -43.58 -12.06
N VAL A 808 57.18 -42.28 -12.24
CA VAL A 808 58.49 -41.62 -12.35
C VAL A 808 58.97 -41.18 -10.96
N ALA A 809 58.09 -40.55 -10.18
CA ALA A 809 58.35 -40.16 -8.80
C ALA A 809 57.05 -40.25 -7.97
N SER A 810 57.09 -40.98 -6.85
CA SER A 810 55.97 -41.03 -5.89
C SER A 810 56.48 -41.45 -4.50
N PRO A 811 56.42 -40.57 -3.48
CA PRO A 811 56.70 -40.97 -2.11
C PRO A 811 55.57 -41.83 -1.54
N ASN A 812 55.92 -42.82 -0.71
CA ASN A 812 54.94 -43.69 -0.04
C ASN A 812 54.23 -43.01 1.16
N SER A 813 54.73 -41.85 1.60
CA SER A 813 54.10 -41.00 2.61
C SER A 813 54.53 -39.54 2.44
N LEU A 814 53.60 -38.61 2.68
CA LEU A 814 53.86 -37.17 2.63
C LEU A 814 54.63 -36.76 3.90
N GLN A 815 55.89 -36.37 3.74
CA GLN A 815 56.68 -35.78 4.83
C GLN A 815 56.31 -34.30 4.98
N THR A 816 56.56 -33.70 6.15
CA THR A 816 56.34 -32.27 6.36
C THR A 816 57.09 -31.44 5.30
N GLY A 817 56.39 -30.53 4.64
CA GLY A 817 56.89 -29.77 3.49
C GLY A 817 56.40 -30.29 2.14
N TRP A 818 57.09 -29.91 1.07
CA TRP A 818 56.72 -30.26 -0.31
C TRP A 818 57.13 -31.68 -0.68
N ASN A 819 56.20 -32.43 -1.28
CA ASN A 819 56.38 -33.79 -1.77
C ASN A 819 55.99 -33.84 -3.25
N THR A 820 56.91 -34.26 -4.12
CA THR A 820 56.73 -34.22 -5.58
C THR A 820 56.24 -35.58 -6.11
N PHE A 821 55.32 -35.52 -7.06
CA PHE A 821 54.76 -36.65 -7.80
C PHE A 821 54.94 -36.44 -9.30
N GLU A 822 55.27 -37.52 -10.00
CA GLU A 822 55.41 -37.54 -11.45
C GLU A 822 55.01 -38.91 -12.00
N PHE A 823 54.05 -38.91 -12.92
CA PHE A 823 53.54 -40.11 -13.58
C PHE A 823 53.55 -39.93 -15.10
N THR A 824 53.64 -41.02 -15.84
CA THR A 824 53.49 -41.01 -17.31
C THR A 824 52.35 -41.96 -17.73
N PRO A 825 51.45 -41.51 -18.63
CA PRO A 825 50.28 -42.29 -19.04
C PRO A 825 50.69 -43.57 -19.79
N SER A 826 49.83 -44.59 -19.73
CA SER A 826 49.98 -45.79 -20.57
C SER A 826 49.55 -45.50 -22.01
N SER A 827 49.95 -46.33 -22.97
CA SER A 827 49.49 -46.23 -24.36
C SER A 827 48.07 -46.78 -24.57
N SER A 828 47.25 -46.84 -23.51
CA SER A 828 45.85 -47.26 -23.60
C SER A 828 45.00 -46.16 -24.24
N THR A 829 43.86 -46.54 -24.83
CA THR A 829 42.93 -45.62 -25.52
C THR A 829 42.58 -44.42 -24.64
N TYR A 830 42.28 -44.69 -23.36
CA TYR A 830 42.05 -43.66 -22.35
C TYR A 830 42.87 -43.95 -21.10
N SER A 831 43.45 -42.91 -20.50
CA SER A 831 44.08 -43.00 -19.19
C SER A 831 43.70 -41.79 -18.35
N THR A 832 43.28 -42.00 -17.10
CA THR A 832 42.82 -40.94 -16.20
C THR A 832 43.60 -40.97 -14.89
N LEU A 833 43.75 -39.79 -14.27
CA LEU A 833 44.40 -39.58 -12.99
C LEU A 833 43.52 -38.64 -12.17
N TRP A 834 43.11 -39.10 -11.00
CA TRP A 834 42.46 -38.31 -9.97
C TRP A 834 42.96 -38.74 -8.60
N PHE A 835 42.64 -37.96 -7.58
CA PHE A 835 43.01 -38.29 -6.22
C PHE A 835 41.85 -38.03 -5.28
N GLU A 836 41.86 -38.71 -4.15
CA GLU A 836 40.84 -38.71 -3.11
C GLU A 836 41.53 -38.70 -1.75
N HIS A 837 40.88 -38.09 -0.76
CA HIS A 837 41.29 -38.13 0.63
C HIS A 837 40.30 -39.04 1.34
N GLN A 838 40.80 -40.17 1.83
CA GLN A 838 39.96 -41.17 2.50
C GLN A 838 40.60 -41.55 3.82
N ASP A 839 39.89 -41.32 4.92
CA ASP A 839 40.30 -41.70 6.29
C ASP A 839 41.74 -41.27 6.66
N GLY A 840 42.13 -40.04 6.28
CA GLY A 840 43.47 -39.51 6.58
C GLY A 840 44.59 -40.06 5.67
N THR A 841 44.23 -40.68 4.54
CA THR A 841 45.16 -41.20 3.52
C THR A 841 44.92 -40.47 2.20
N LEU A 842 46.01 -40.08 1.51
CA LEU A 842 45.93 -39.58 0.14
C LEU A 842 45.93 -40.79 -0.82
N VAL A 843 44.82 -41.00 -1.52
CA VAL A 843 44.69 -42.06 -2.53
C VAL A 843 44.82 -41.44 -3.91
N ILE A 844 45.82 -41.84 -4.68
CA ILE A 844 45.99 -41.43 -6.08
C ILE A 844 45.53 -42.59 -6.97
N HIS A 845 44.51 -42.34 -7.77
CA HIS A 845 43.96 -43.30 -8.71
C HIS A 845 44.55 -43.09 -10.09
N LEU A 846 45.08 -44.17 -10.66
CA LEU A 846 45.70 -44.22 -11.97
C LEU A 846 44.94 -45.25 -12.79
N ALA A 847 44.06 -44.81 -13.69
CA ALA A 847 43.24 -45.72 -14.47
C ALA A 847 43.65 -45.77 -15.94
N SER A 848 43.54 -46.95 -16.55
CA SER A 848 43.81 -47.19 -17.97
C SER A 848 42.73 -48.07 -18.58
N TYR A 849 42.10 -47.58 -19.65
CA TYR A 849 40.98 -48.21 -20.34
C TYR A 849 41.30 -48.43 -21.82
N VAL A 850 40.95 -49.62 -22.32
CA VAL A 850 41.15 -50.03 -23.73
C VAL A 850 39.82 -50.08 -24.45
#